data_AF-J5J3E8-F1
#
_entry.id   AF-J5J3E8-F1
#
_cell.length_a   1.000
_cell.length_b   1.000
_cell.length_c   1.000
_cell.angle_alpha   90.00
_cell.angle_beta   90.00
_cell.angle_gamma   90.00
#
_symmetry.space_group_name_H-M   'P 1'
#
loop_
_entity.id
_entity.type
_entity.pdbx_description
1 polymer ?
#
loop_
_entity_poly.entity_id
_entity_poly.type
_entity_poly.pdbx_seq_one_letter_code
_entity_poly.pdbx_strand_id
1 'polypeptide(L)'
;MKLIYLRTFLVGFASVAAADLPSIKAKGSKFLLPDGTQFFIKGVAYQQDIGAGGAGSISSAPTTYLDPLADKKSCERDVPLLKELGTNTIRTYAIDPEADHSFCMNLLQEAGIYVIADLGEPALSINREEPQWNTELFGRYQKVIDSLSPYSNVIGYFAGNEVTNAKNNTGASAYVKAAIRDSKKYIKEKHNSRWLGVGYATNDDTDIRTELSNYFNCDSQDDSADFWGYNIYSWCGDSTMQVSGYDKQAEFFSNYSIPVFFAEYGCNDGGGAEARIFTDTEALYSREMASVFSGGIVYMYFQEANDFGLVRVENGEAVKMKNFEVLKKQLAKIDPKGSDSTAELQLSECPVISQNWQANKALPTTPDKALCDCMVSSLTCVPKANLDKKQFARIFGFVCGNANRGLCAGISGNTTSGVYGAYSMCEASAKLAFVMDGYYKKQNSGAFACDFGGAAEVQKAIVEPKCEGMLKEAKKVNEHAATATTATPKATSTKDSKSATNAASFSILLFILAVSVDYSFDPSVLTARLTRVEDLTAIAGCASAICLSPEPAKRICYDENGATPQNLNMKEVAFIARYLRRYQAQAIKAGRSPFWKMNEADADNCAEWQVSSKGKTWAPAKLVGDDSAAVTFEDIANTIDAAVKAGDTDQSEAINGCGTAGGQMGVIVNTNDPLYQSKEFVDGGYTYEGIVIKSVHAP
;
A
#
# COMPACT_ATOMS: atom_id res chain seq x y z
N MET A 1 -78.77 -17.00 -37.68
CA MET A 1 -77.95 -16.22 -36.72
C MET A 1 -76.74 -17.07 -36.34
N LYS A 2 -75.57 -16.85 -36.95
CA LYS A 2 -74.31 -17.54 -36.62
C LYS A 2 -73.62 -16.74 -35.52
N LEU A 3 -73.51 -17.27 -34.31
CA LEU A 3 -72.65 -16.73 -33.27
C LEU A 3 -71.25 -17.34 -33.41
N ILE A 4 -70.26 -16.48 -33.67
CA ILE A 4 -68.85 -16.79 -33.71
C ILE A 4 -68.32 -16.68 -32.27
N TYR A 5 -67.84 -17.77 -31.68
CA TYR A 5 -67.06 -17.72 -30.45
C TYR A 5 -65.58 -17.61 -30.81
N LEU A 6 -65.03 -16.42 -30.61
CA LEU A 6 -63.60 -16.11 -30.69
C LEU A 6 -62.93 -16.66 -29.41
N ARG A 7 -62.05 -17.67 -29.55
CA ARG A 7 -61.17 -18.11 -28.45
C ARG A 7 -59.92 -17.24 -28.46
N THR A 8 -59.85 -16.30 -27.54
CA THR A 8 -58.63 -15.52 -27.23
C THR A 8 -57.60 -16.46 -26.59
N PHE A 9 -56.51 -16.77 -27.30
CA PHE A 9 -55.33 -17.39 -26.70
C PHE A 9 -54.56 -16.30 -25.93
N LEU A 10 -54.63 -16.35 -24.60
CA LEU A 10 -53.75 -15.55 -23.74
C LEU A 10 -52.38 -16.25 -23.73
N VAL A 11 -51.43 -15.76 -24.53
CA VAL A 11 -50.02 -16.15 -24.39
C VAL A 11 -49.47 -15.37 -23.20
N GLY A 12 -49.42 -16.02 -22.04
CA GLY A 12 -48.73 -15.48 -20.88
C GLY A 12 -47.23 -15.44 -21.15
N PHE A 13 -46.65 -14.24 -21.28
CA PHE A 13 -45.23 -14.04 -21.09
C PHE A 13 -44.93 -14.29 -19.61
N ALA A 14 -44.55 -15.52 -19.26
CA ALA A 14 -43.85 -15.76 -18.02
C ALA A 14 -42.47 -15.13 -18.17
N SER A 15 -42.26 -13.98 -17.53
CA SER A 15 -40.93 -13.44 -17.28
C SER A 15 -40.17 -14.52 -16.52
N VAL A 16 -39.28 -15.25 -17.19
CA VAL A 16 -38.30 -16.08 -16.50
C VAL A 16 -37.39 -15.08 -15.81
N ALA A 17 -37.62 -14.83 -14.51
CA ALA A 17 -36.62 -14.19 -13.69
C ALA A 17 -35.36 -15.05 -13.83
N ALA A 18 -34.28 -14.46 -14.36
CA ALA A 18 -32.98 -15.13 -14.34
C ALA A 18 -32.71 -15.50 -12.89
N ALA A 19 -32.48 -16.79 -12.62
CA ALA A 19 -32.16 -17.24 -11.27
C ALA A 19 -30.82 -16.62 -10.86
N ASP A 20 -30.75 -16.10 -9.64
CA ASP A 20 -29.51 -15.62 -9.04
C ASP A 20 -28.39 -16.66 -9.15
N LEU A 21 -27.15 -16.20 -9.35
CA LEU A 21 -26.01 -17.11 -9.36
C LEU A 21 -25.82 -17.72 -7.96
N PRO A 22 -25.48 -19.01 -7.85
CA PRO A 22 -25.24 -19.62 -6.56
C PRO A 22 -24.11 -18.89 -5.83
N SER A 23 -24.38 -18.39 -4.62
CA SER A 23 -23.37 -17.69 -3.85
C SER A 23 -22.24 -18.63 -3.44
N ILE A 24 -21.01 -18.17 -3.65
CA ILE A 24 -19.79 -18.89 -3.29
C ILE A 24 -19.52 -18.71 -1.79
N LYS A 25 -18.91 -19.72 -1.15
CA LYS A 25 -18.38 -19.63 0.21
C LYS A 25 -16.97 -20.18 0.30
N ALA A 26 -16.16 -19.66 1.20
CA ALA A 26 -14.90 -20.31 1.59
C ALA A 26 -15.16 -21.43 2.60
N LYS A 27 -14.43 -22.54 2.46
CA LYS A 27 -14.32 -23.59 3.48
C LYS A 27 -12.91 -24.17 3.45
N GLY A 28 -12.18 -24.01 4.55
CA GLY A 28 -10.74 -24.24 4.56
C GLY A 28 -10.07 -23.41 3.46
N SER A 29 -9.15 -24.01 2.72
CA SER A 29 -8.40 -23.35 1.65
C SER A 29 -9.08 -23.31 0.27
N LYS A 30 -10.40 -23.50 0.21
CA LYS A 30 -11.15 -23.66 -1.05
C LYS A 30 -12.41 -22.79 -1.12
N PHE A 31 -12.72 -22.28 -2.30
CA PHE A 31 -14.03 -21.73 -2.62
C PHE A 31 -14.98 -22.83 -3.09
N LEU A 32 -16.20 -22.85 -2.58
CA LEU A 32 -17.21 -23.87 -2.88
C LEU A 32 -18.52 -23.22 -3.32
N LEU A 33 -19.16 -23.84 -4.31
CA LEU A 33 -20.56 -23.64 -4.63
C LEU A 33 -21.46 -24.31 -3.56
N PRO A 34 -22.76 -23.97 -3.49
CA PRO A 34 -23.67 -24.55 -2.50
C PRO A 34 -23.80 -26.08 -2.55
N ASP A 35 -23.61 -26.69 -3.72
CA ASP A 35 -23.62 -28.14 -3.93
C ASP A 35 -22.33 -28.86 -3.48
N GLY A 36 -21.33 -28.10 -3.03
CA GLY A 36 -20.02 -28.60 -2.60
C GLY A 36 -18.98 -28.66 -3.71
N THR A 37 -19.32 -28.33 -4.95
CA THR A 37 -18.37 -28.26 -6.07
C THR A 37 -17.35 -27.15 -5.81
N GLN A 38 -16.06 -27.45 -5.96
CA GLN A 38 -15.02 -26.42 -5.84
C GLN A 38 -15.14 -25.41 -6.98
N PHE A 39 -15.17 -24.12 -6.62
CA PHE A 39 -15.12 -23.01 -7.54
C PHE A 39 -13.66 -22.59 -7.79
N PHE A 40 -13.28 -22.53 -9.06
CA PHE A 40 -11.99 -21.99 -9.51
C PHE A 40 -12.22 -20.68 -10.25
N ILE A 41 -11.51 -19.64 -9.84
CA ILE A 41 -11.51 -18.32 -10.46
C ILE A 41 -10.82 -18.45 -11.82
N LYS A 42 -11.53 -18.12 -12.91
CA LYS A 42 -11.04 -17.89 -14.27
C LYS A 42 -11.31 -16.42 -14.58
N GLY A 43 -10.45 -15.56 -14.07
CA GLY A 43 -10.76 -14.14 -13.94
C GLY A 43 -10.07 -13.23 -14.93
N VAL A 44 -10.64 -12.02 -15.08
CA VAL A 44 -10.00 -10.89 -15.77
C VAL A 44 -10.20 -9.62 -14.95
N ALA A 45 -9.13 -8.83 -14.77
CA ALA A 45 -9.20 -7.53 -14.13
C ALA A 45 -9.94 -6.53 -15.05
N TYR A 46 -10.99 -5.88 -14.56
CA TYR A 46 -11.93 -5.09 -15.35
C TYR A 46 -12.09 -3.69 -14.73
N GLN A 47 -11.20 -2.78 -15.11
CA GLN A 47 -11.19 -1.38 -14.68
C GLN A 47 -10.52 -0.55 -15.77
N GLN A 48 -11.10 0.61 -16.10
CA GLN A 48 -10.48 1.59 -17.00
C GLN A 48 -9.82 2.72 -16.21
N ASP A 49 -8.68 3.18 -16.69
CA ASP A 49 -8.06 4.44 -16.30
C ASP A 49 -8.86 5.62 -16.89
N ILE A 50 -8.84 6.75 -16.18
CA ILE A 50 -9.58 7.97 -16.51
C ILE A 50 -9.25 8.55 -17.90
N GLY A 51 -8.09 8.19 -18.46
CA GLY A 51 -7.64 8.66 -19.78
C GLY A 51 -8.12 7.83 -20.98
N ALA A 52 -8.63 6.60 -20.77
CA ALA A 52 -8.97 5.66 -21.85
C ALA A 52 -10.46 5.69 -22.25
N GLY A 53 -11.35 6.18 -21.38
CA GLY A 53 -12.76 6.36 -21.66
C GLY A 53 -13.03 7.70 -22.34
N GLY A 54 -13.44 7.68 -23.61
CA GLY A 54 -13.83 8.90 -24.34
C GLY A 54 -14.85 9.75 -23.57
N ALA A 55 -14.52 11.02 -23.35
CA ALA A 55 -15.35 12.14 -22.91
C ALA A 55 -16.62 11.81 -22.09
N GLY A 56 -16.48 11.72 -20.77
CA GLY A 56 -17.59 11.84 -19.82
C GLY A 56 -17.12 11.52 -18.40
N SER A 57 -17.43 12.38 -17.43
CA SER A 57 -17.42 11.96 -16.03
C SER A 57 -18.50 10.88 -15.88
N ILE A 58 -18.11 9.61 -15.72
CA ILE A 58 -19.02 8.46 -15.66
C ILE A 58 -19.58 8.25 -14.23
N SER A 59 -19.05 8.98 -13.26
CA SER A 59 -19.47 9.03 -11.86
C SER A 59 -20.41 10.20 -11.59
N SER A 60 -21.31 10.01 -10.61
CA SER A 60 -22.25 11.04 -10.15
C SER A 60 -21.57 12.20 -9.40
N ALA A 61 -20.31 12.00 -8.98
CA ALA A 61 -19.42 12.97 -8.36
C ALA A 61 -18.11 13.09 -9.18
N PRO A 62 -17.28 14.15 -9.06
CA PRO A 62 -15.98 14.21 -9.71
C PRO A 62 -15.01 13.21 -9.06
N THR A 63 -15.08 11.94 -9.46
CA THR A 63 -14.17 10.89 -9.00
C THR A 63 -12.91 10.89 -9.87
N THR A 64 -11.81 10.43 -9.29
CA THR A 64 -10.50 10.27 -9.97
C THR A 64 -10.38 8.92 -10.69
N TYR A 65 -11.48 8.19 -10.82
CA TYR A 65 -11.57 6.85 -11.38
C TYR A 65 -12.89 6.68 -12.16
N LEU A 66 -12.91 5.75 -13.13
CA LEU A 66 -14.12 5.37 -13.86
C LEU A 66 -14.73 4.11 -13.24
N ASP A 67 -15.99 4.13 -12.83
CA ASP A 67 -16.69 2.94 -12.35
C ASP A 67 -17.20 2.09 -13.54
N PRO A 68 -16.62 0.91 -13.78
CA PRO A 68 -16.97 0.09 -14.93
C PRO A 68 -18.28 -0.68 -14.73
N LEU A 69 -18.84 -0.72 -13.51
CA LEU A 69 -20.10 -1.38 -13.19
C LEU A 69 -21.31 -0.44 -13.24
N ALA A 70 -21.07 0.88 -13.22
CA ALA A 70 -22.11 1.90 -13.36
C ALA A 70 -22.36 2.32 -14.82
N ASP A 71 -21.45 2.02 -15.74
CA ASP A 71 -21.63 2.33 -17.17
C ASP A 71 -22.32 1.19 -17.93
N LYS A 72 -23.63 1.36 -18.10
CA LYS A 72 -24.46 0.46 -18.90
C LYS A 72 -23.89 0.18 -20.30
N LYS A 73 -23.39 1.18 -21.02
CA LYS A 73 -22.92 0.99 -22.40
C LYS A 73 -21.64 0.16 -22.44
N SER A 74 -20.71 0.43 -21.54
CA SER A 74 -19.49 -0.37 -21.41
C SER A 74 -19.82 -1.81 -21.01
N CYS A 75 -20.74 -2.04 -20.07
CA CYS A 75 -21.15 -3.40 -19.71
C CYS A 75 -21.84 -4.16 -20.87
N GLU A 76 -22.74 -3.52 -21.62
CA GLU A 76 -23.39 -4.14 -22.79
C GLU A 76 -22.37 -4.54 -23.87
N ARG A 77 -21.30 -3.75 -24.02
CA ARG A 77 -20.22 -4.01 -24.97
C ARG A 77 -19.29 -5.13 -24.48
N ASP A 78 -18.90 -5.10 -23.21
CA ASP A 78 -17.76 -5.86 -22.71
C ASP A 78 -18.14 -7.22 -22.12
N VAL A 79 -19.29 -7.34 -21.45
CA VAL A 79 -19.74 -8.59 -20.82
C VAL A 79 -19.90 -9.75 -21.82
N PRO A 80 -20.43 -9.54 -23.04
CA PRO A 80 -20.45 -10.59 -24.05
C PRO A 80 -19.05 -11.11 -24.41
N LEU A 81 -18.04 -10.23 -24.45
CA LEU A 81 -16.65 -10.62 -24.73
C LEU A 81 -16.01 -11.33 -23.54
N LEU A 82 -16.27 -10.89 -22.30
CA LEU A 82 -15.84 -11.62 -21.10
C LEU A 82 -16.40 -13.04 -21.07
N LYS A 83 -17.68 -13.19 -21.44
CA LYS A 83 -18.35 -14.50 -21.58
C LYS A 83 -17.75 -15.32 -22.72
N GLU A 84 -17.46 -14.70 -23.88
CA GLU A 84 -16.80 -15.36 -25.02
C GLU A 84 -15.42 -15.91 -24.64
N LEU A 85 -14.68 -15.18 -23.78
CA LEU A 85 -13.36 -15.56 -23.29
C LEU A 85 -13.42 -16.77 -22.34
N GLY A 86 -14.58 -17.07 -21.76
CA GLY A 86 -14.76 -18.09 -20.72
C GLY A 86 -14.46 -17.58 -19.31
N THR A 87 -14.52 -16.27 -19.11
CA THR A 87 -14.33 -15.61 -17.80
C THR A 87 -15.51 -15.95 -16.90
N ASN A 88 -15.24 -16.27 -15.63
CA ASN A 88 -16.29 -16.47 -14.61
C ASN A 88 -16.14 -15.52 -13.42
N THR A 89 -15.12 -14.65 -13.39
CA THR A 89 -14.91 -13.69 -12.31
C THR A 89 -14.27 -12.43 -12.88
N ILE A 90 -14.67 -11.25 -12.41
CA ILE A 90 -13.94 -10.01 -12.64
C ILE A 90 -13.43 -9.43 -11.32
N ARG A 91 -12.31 -8.72 -11.40
CA ARG A 91 -11.85 -7.83 -10.34
C ARG A 91 -12.07 -6.38 -10.71
N THR A 92 -12.71 -5.61 -9.84
CA THR A 92 -12.83 -4.15 -9.97
C THR A 92 -12.02 -3.47 -8.86
N TYR A 93 -11.25 -2.44 -9.20
CA TYR A 93 -10.37 -1.74 -8.26
C TYR A 93 -11.02 -0.51 -7.64
N ALA A 94 -12.02 0.07 -8.31
CA ALA A 94 -12.76 1.22 -7.80
C ALA A 94 -14.16 1.29 -8.42
N ILE A 95 -15.17 1.44 -7.56
CA ILE A 95 -16.57 1.69 -7.95
C ILE A 95 -17.08 2.95 -7.25
N ASP A 96 -18.10 3.61 -7.78
CA ASP A 96 -18.83 4.70 -7.12
C ASP A 96 -20.00 4.07 -6.34
N PRO A 97 -19.94 3.99 -5.00
CA PRO A 97 -20.94 3.29 -4.21
C PRO A 97 -22.31 4.00 -4.21
N GLU A 98 -22.39 5.24 -4.68
CA GLU A 98 -23.65 5.98 -4.81
C GLU A 98 -24.32 5.77 -6.18
N ALA A 99 -23.63 5.14 -7.14
CA ALA A 99 -24.17 4.84 -8.46
C ALA A 99 -25.06 3.58 -8.48
N ASP A 100 -25.86 3.43 -9.53
CA ASP A 100 -26.69 2.24 -9.75
C ASP A 100 -25.92 1.18 -10.55
N HIS A 101 -25.55 0.08 -9.89
CA HIS A 101 -24.86 -1.06 -10.53
C HIS A 101 -25.82 -2.15 -11.02
N SER A 102 -27.13 -2.01 -10.82
CA SER A 102 -28.08 -3.11 -10.99
C SER A 102 -28.10 -3.68 -12.40
N PHE A 103 -27.99 -2.82 -13.42
CA PHE A 103 -27.95 -3.25 -14.81
C PHE A 103 -26.73 -4.12 -15.10
N CYS A 104 -25.52 -3.66 -14.75
CA CYS A 104 -24.29 -4.38 -15.07
C CYS A 104 -24.17 -5.66 -14.24
N MET A 105 -24.53 -5.61 -12.96
CA MET A 105 -24.51 -6.78 -12.08
C MET A 105 -25.48 -7.86 -12.59
N ASN A 106 -26.67 -7.50 -13.04
CA ASN A 106 -27.60 -8.46 -13.67
C ASN A 106 -27.03 -9.05 -14.97
N LEU A 107 -26.42 -8.24 -15.82
CA LEU A 107 -25.80 -8.73 -17.05
C LEU A 107 -24.63 -9.69 -16.78
N LEU A 108 -23.84 -9.42 -15.74
CA LEU A 108 -22.79 -10.33 -15.26
C LEU A 108 -23.38 -11.63 -14.70
N GLN A 109 -24.48 -11.56 -13.93
CA GLN A 109 -25.19 -12.76 -13.44
C GLN A 109 -25.66 -13.64 -14.61
N GLU A 110 -26.32 -13.06 -15.62
CA GLU A 110 -26.75 -13.77 -16.83
C GLU A 110 -25.58 -14.35 -17.66
N ALA A 111 -24.40 -13.75 -17.53
CA ALA A 111 -23.18 -14.24 -18.12
C ALA A 111 -22.47 -15.34 -17.31
N GLY A 112 -22.89 -15.60 -16.06
CA GLY A 112 -22.21 -16.54 -15.17
C GLY A 112 -20.93 -15.96 -14.53
N ILE A 113 -20.85 -14.63 -14.42
CA ILE A 113 -19.64 -13.91 -13.98
C ILE A 113 -19.84 -13.35 -12.58
N TYR A 114 -18.90 -13.69 -11.70
CA TYR A 114 -18.80 -13.19 -10.33
C TYR A 114 -17.91 -11.94 -10.23
N VAL A 115 -17.99 -11.24 -9.11
CA VAL A 115 -17.22 -10.01 -8.84
C VAL A 115 -16.44 -10.15 -7.53
N ILE A 116 -15.17 -9.76 -7.55
CA ILE A 116 -14.39 -9.38 -6.38
C ILE A 116 -14.06 -7.90 -6.53
N ALA A 117 -14.42 -7.07 -5.55
CA ALA A 117 -14.22 -5.63 -5.62
C ALA A 117 -13.26 -5.14 -4.54
N ASP A 118 -12.34 -4.24 -4.88
CA ASP A 118 -11.54 -3.53 -3.88
C ASP A 118 -12.42 -2.48 -3.15
N LEU A 119 -12.24 -2.34 -1.83
CA LEU A 119 -13.02 -1.43 -1.00
C LEU A 119 -12.51 0.02 -1.06
N GLY A 120 -11.21 0.17 -1.30
CA GLY A 120 -10.55 1.46 -1.47
C GLY A 120 -10.80 2.07 -2.85
N GLU A 121 -10.26 3.27 -3.03
CA GLU A 121 -10.12 3.93 -4.34
C GLU A 121 -8.83 4.77 -4.33
N PRO A 122 -8.30 5.19 -5.50
CA PRO A 122 -6.99 5.84 -5.57
C PRO A 122 -6.81 7.03 -4.63
N ALA A 123 -7.84 7.84 -4.40
CA ALA A 123 -7.76 9.00 -3.50
C ALA A 123 -8.08 8.66 -2.04
N LEU A 124 -8.79 7.57 -1.78
CA LEU A 124 -9.25 7.17 -0.45
C LEU A 124 -8.96 5.69 -0.19
N SER A 125 -7.69 5.43 0.10
CA SER A 125 -7.14 4.12 0.50
C SER A 125 -6.12 4.29 1.61
N ILE A 126 -5.74 3.20 2.27
CA ILE A 126 -4.66 3.23 3.27
C ILE A 126 -3.36 3.62 2.56
N ASN A 127 -2.84 4.80 2.88
CA ASN A 127 -1.55 5.27 2.37
C ASN A 127 -0.42 4.49 3.03
N ARG A 128 0.43 3.83 2.25
CA ARG A 128 1.52 3.02 2.79
C ARG A 128 2.60 3.82 3.54
N GLU A 129 2.82 5.07 3.16
CA GLU A 129 3.86 5.93 3.75
C GLU A 129 3.38 6.57 5.05
N GLU A 130 2.07 6.86 5.14
CA GLU A 130 1.43 7.42 6.32
C GLU A 130 0.17 6.61 6.68
N PRO A 131 0.32 5.34 7.10
CA PRO A 131 -0.82 4.45 7.21
C PRO A 131 -1.72 4.84 8.37
N GLN A 132 -3.02 4.92 8.06
CA GLN A 132 -4.08 5.17 9.02
C GLN A 132 -5.27 4.25 8.71
N TRP A 133 -6.05 3.98 9.75
CA TRP A 133 -7.37 3.39 9.64
C TRP A 133 -8.32 4.27 10.43
N ASN A 134 -9.11 5.07 9.72
CA ASN A 134 -9.88 6.18 10.28
C ASN A 134 -11.34 6.14 9.85
N THR A 135 -12.13 7.09 10.35
CA THR A 135 -13.58 7.13 10.12
C THR A 135 -13.95 7.36 8.66
N GLU A 136 -13.18 8.16 7.92
CA GLU A 136 -13.37 8.39 6.48
C GLU A 136 -13.13 7.12 5.66
N LEU A 137 -11.99 6.44 5.88
CA LEU A 137 -11.65 5.18 5.21
C LEU A 137 -12.68 4.08 5.49
N PHE A 138 -13.08 3.91 6.76
CA PHE A 138 -14.07 2.89 7.08
C PHE A 138 -15.45 3.23 6.52
N GLY A 139 -15.85 4.50 6.54
CA GLY A 139 -17.09 4.96 5.90
C GLY A 139 -17.12 4.67 4.41
N ARG A 140 -16.00 4.85 3.70
CA ARG A 140 -15.88 4.45 2.29
C ARG A 140 -16.08 2.94 2.11
N TYR A 141 -15.44 2.12 2.93
CA TYR A 141 -15.52 0.66 2.83
C TYR A 141 -16.95 0.17 3.07
N GLN A 142 -17.63 0.73 4.08
CA GLN A 142 -19.04 0.44 4.38
C GLN A 142 -19.94 0.73 3.18
N LYS A 143 -19.76 1.88 2.52
CA LYS A 143 -20.56 2.26 1.35
C LYS A 143 -20.38 1.29 0.17
N VAL A 144 -19.15 0.87 -0.12
CA VAL A 144 -18.90 -0.14 -1.18
C VAL A 144 -19.55 -1.48 -0.82
N ILE A 145 -19.44 -1.90 0.44
CA ILE A 145 -20.10 -3.11 0.94
C ILE A 145 -21.61 -3.00 0.80
N ASP A 146 -22.23 -1.90 1.21
CA ASP A 146 -23.68 -1.68 1.14
C ASP A 146 -24.20 -1.70 -0.31
N SER A 147 -23.43 -1.12 -1.22
CA SER A 147 -23.75 -1.03 -2.64
C SER A 147 -23.73 -2.40 -3.34
N LEU A 148 -22.72 -3.24 -3.07
CA LEU A 148 -22.51 -4.48 -3.82
C LEU A 148 -23.02 -5.76 -3.13
N SER A 149 -23.12 -5.79 -1.80
CA SER A 149 -23.55 -7.00 -1.06
C SER A 149 -24.92 -7.56 -1.45
N PRO A 150 -25.91 -6.77 -1.91
CA PRO A 150 -27.18 -7.29 -2.40
C PRO A 150 -27.08 -8.28 -3.58
N TYR A 151 -26.03 -8.21 -4.40
CA TYR A 151 -25.92 -9.03 -5.62
C TYR A 151 -25.31 -10.41 -5.33
N SER A 152 -25.98 -11.49 -5.73
CA SER A 152 -25.58 -12.88 -5.41
C SER A 152 -24.22 -13.30 -5.97
N ASN A 153 -23.79 -12.65 -7.05
CA ASN A 153 -22.54 -12.91 -7.75
C ASN A 153 -21.33 -12.13 -7.20
N VAL A 154 -21.47 -11.40 -6.09
CA VAL A 154 -20.31 -10.82 -5.39
C VAL A 154 -19.70 -11.87 -4.46
N ILE A 155 -18.47 -12.30 -4.74
CA ILE A 155 -17.71 -13.25 -3.91
C ILE A 155 -17.27 -12.57 -2.61
N GLY A 156 -16.78 -11.34 -2.73
CA GLY A 156 -16.20 -10.62 -1.60
C GLY A 156 -15.37 -9.44 -2.04
N TYR A 157 -14.51 -8.99 -1.14
CA TYR A 157 -13.83 -7.71 -1.25
C TYR A 157 -12.35 -7.77 -0.89
N PHE A 158 -11.53 -6.94 -1.54
CA PHE A 158 -10.17 -6.66 -1.07
C PHE A 158 -10.16 -5.43 -0.17
N ALA A 159 -9.68 -5.59 1.07
CA ALA A 159 -9.51 -4.48 2.03
C ALA A 159 -8.18 -3.74 1.85
N GLY A 160 -7.40 -4.10 0.84
CA GLY A 160 -6.13 -3.47 0.50
C GLY A 160 -5.48 -4.19 -0.68
N ASN A 161 -4.70 -3.44 -1.46
CA ASN A 161 -3.94 -3.93 -2.59
C ASN A 161 -2.53 -3.35 -2.52
N GLU A 162 -1.52 -4.19 -2.25
CA GLU A 162 -0.10 -3.81 -2.21
C GLU A 162 0.16 -2.54 -1.37
N VAL A 163 -0.51 -2.46 -0.21
CA VAL A 163 -0.31 -1.35 0.72
C VAL A 163 1.11 -1.46 1.25
N THR A 164 1.38 -2.50 2.02
CA THR A 164 2.77 -2.93 2.24
C THR A 164 3.28 -3.54 0.95
N ASN A 165 4.38 -2.98 0.43
CA ASN A 165 5.01 -3.48 -0.79
C ASN A 165 6.54 -3.59 -0.67
N ALA A 166 7.14 -3.14 0.44
CA ALA A 166 8.56 -3.19 0.71
C ALA A 166 8.86 -3.24 2.22
N LYS A 167 10.08 -3.66 2.58
CA LYS A 167 10.51 -3.81 3.99
C LYS A 167 10.34 -2.55 4.86
N ASN A 168 10.44 -1.37 4.26
CA ASN A 168 10.37 -0.08 4.96
C ASN A 168 8.94 0.38 5.31
N ASN A 169 7.90 -0.28 4.79
CA ASN A 169 6.50 0.11 5.03
C ASN A 169 5.63 -1.02 5.62
N THR A 170 6.23 -2.09 6.14
CA THR A 170 5.50 -3.25 6.69
C THR A 170 4.56 -2.95 7.84
N GLY A 171 4.75 -1.83 8.55
CA GLY A 171 3.82 -1.35 9.57
C GLY A 171 2.39 -1.10 9.04
N ALA A 172 2.25 -0.75 7.75
CA ALA A 172 0.95 -0.49 7.13
C ALA A 172 0.02 -1.72 7.16
N SER A 173 0.60 -2.94 7.21
CA SER A 173 -0.16 -4.20 7.32
C SER A 173 -1.08 -4.25 8.54
N ALA A 174 -0.71 -3.60 9.66
CA ALA A 174 -1.55 -3.57 10.86
C ALA A 174 -2.88 -2.82 10.63
N TYR A 175 -2.84 -1.74 9.84
CA TYR A 175 -4.02 -0.97 9.50
C TYR A 175 -4.91 -1.71 8.50
N VAL A 176 -4.31 -2.39 7.51
CA VAL A 176 -5.06 -3.23 6.57
C VAL A 176 -5.74 -4.40 7.29
N LYS A 177 -5.04 -5.06 8.22
CA LYS A 177 -5.62 -6.17 9.00
C LYS A 177 -6.77 -5.69 9.89
N ALA A 178 -6.69 -4.48 10.45
CA ALA A 178 -7.83 -3.85 11.12
C ALA A 178 -9.00 -3.55 10.16
N ALA A 179 -8.70 -3.10 8.93
CA ALA A 179 -9.72 -2.89 7.90
C ALA A 179 -10.44 -4.19 7.52
N ILE A 180 -9.72 -5.31 7.45
CA ILE A 180 -10.29 -6.65 7.25
C ILE A 180 -11.25 -6.98 8.40
N ARG A 181 -10.77 -6.94 9.65
CA ARG A 181 -11.56 -7.21 10.87
C ARG A 181 -12.87 -6.41 10.86
N ASP A 182 -12.75 -5.10 10.65
CA ASP A 182 -13.89 -4.19 10.78
C ASP A 182 -14.89 -4.33 9.62
N SER A 183 -14.41 -4.59 8.40
CA SER A 183 -15.26 -4.88 7.24
C SER A 183 -16.01 -6.20 7.40
N LYS A 184 -15.34 -7.26 7.87
CA LYS A 184 -15.96 -8.56 8.17
C LYS A 184 -17.04 -8.43 9.24
N LYS A 185 -16.74 -7.68 10.31
CA LYS A 185 -17.71 -7.39 11.37
C LYS A 185 -18.92 -6.64 10.81
N TYR A 186 -18.71 -5.61 9.98
CA TYR A 186 -19.80 -4.87 9.35
C TYR A 186 -20.69 -5.75 8.47
N ILE A 187 -20.08 -6.59 7.62
CA ILE A 187 -20.80 -7.57 6.78
C ILE A 187 -21.63 -8.52 7.64
N LYS A 188 -21.06 -9.06 8.72
CA LYS A 188 -21.77 -9.97 9.64
C LYS A 188 -22.96 -9.31 10.35
N GLU A 189 -22.88 -8.00 10.61
CA GLU A 189 -23.94 -7.24 11.27
C GLU A 189 -25.03 -6.77 10.30
N LYS A 190 -24.69 -6.47 9.04
CA LYS A 190 -25.59 -5.81 8.07
C LYS A 190 -25.98 -6.66 6.86
N HIS A 191 -25.14 -7.59 6.43
CA HIS A 191 -25.23 -8.34 5.17
C HIS A 191 -25.04 -9.85 5.38
N ASN A 192 -25.67 -10.42 6.39
CA ASN A 192 -25.44 -11.80 6.86
C ASN A 192 -26.30 -12.89 6.20
N SER A 193 -27.00 -12.58 5.12
CA SER A 193 -27.85 -13.54 4.39
C SER A 193 -27.04 -14.63 3.67
N ARG A 194 -25.76 -14.36 3.40
CA ARG A 194 -24.82 -15.27 2.74
C ARG A 194 -23.39 -14.96 3.16
N TRP A 195 -22.45 -15.83 2.79
CA TRP A 195 -21.04 -15.56 2.96
C TRP A 195 -20.57 -14.50 1.94
N LEU A 196 -19.72 -13.59 2.42
CA LEU A 196 -19.06 -12.52 1.70
C LEU A 196 -17.66 -12.40 2.29
N GLY A 197 -16.63 -12.75 1.52
CA GLY A 197 -15.27 -12.75 2.03
C GLY A 197 -14.64 -11.36 2.05
N VAL A 198 -13.73 -11.09 2.98
CA VAL A 198 -12.82 -9.95 2.93
C VAL A 198 -11.37 -10.43 2.94
N GLY A 199 -10.66 -10.19 1.85
CA GLY A 199 -9.27 -10.60 1.68
C GLY A 199 -8.30 -9.45 1.48
N TYR A 200 -7.08 -9.80 1.10
CA TYR A 200 -6.00 -8.86 0.76
C TYR A 200 -5.31 -9.29 -0.53
N ALA A 201 -4.96 -8.32 -1.38
CA ALA A 201 -4.12 -8.52 -2.56
C ALA A 201 -2.72 -7.97 -2.29
N THR A 202 -1.68 -8.77 -2.55
CA THR A 202 -0.29 -8.43 -2.25
C THR A 202 0.62 -8.53 -3.47
N ASN A 203 1.77 -7.87 -3.42
CA ASN A 203 2.87 -8.06 -4.38
C ASN A 203 3.74 -9.28 -4.01
N ASP A 204 4.69 -9.61 -4.90
CA ASP A 204 5.67 -10.71 -4.76
C ASP A 204 7.07 -10.21 -4.35
N ASP A 205 7.15 -9.34 -3.33
CA ASP A 205 8.44 -8.91 -2.78
C ASP A 205 9.06 -10.03 -1.93
N THR A 206 10.25 -10.48 -2.32
CA THR A 206 10.91 -11.64 -1.70
C THR A 206 11.35 -11.43 -0.25
N ASP A 207 11.54 -10.18 0.18
CA ASP A 207 12.03 -9.86 1.54
C ASP A 207 10.92 -9.91 2.59
N ILE A 208 9.65 -9.86 2.16
CA ILE A 208 8.50 -9.70 3.07
C ILE A 208 7.30 -10.59 2.75
N ARG A 209 7.27 -11.28 1.60
CA ARG A 209 6.10 -12.06 1.17
C ARG A 209 5.67 -13.14 2.16
N THR A 210 6.62 -13.77 2.85
CA THR A 210 6.34 -14.82 3.83
C THR A 210 5.71 -14.23 5.09
N GLU A 211 6.25 -13.12 5.58
CA GLU A 211 5.71 -12.39 6.73
C GLU A 211 4.32 -11.83 6.40
N LEU A 212 4.12 -11.28 5.20
CA LEU A 212 2.83 -10.80 4.73
C LEU A 212 1.77 -11.91 4.76
N SER A 213 2.02 -13.04 4.09
CA SER A 213 1.06 -14.15 4.10
C SER A 213 0.78 -14.63 5.51
N ASN A 214 1.81 -14.83 6.33
CA ASN A 214 1.61 -15.30 7.69
C ASN A 214 0.82 -14.30 8.55
N TYR A 215 1.10 -13.01 8.44
CA TYR A 215 0.44 -11.98 9.25
C TYR A 215 -1.06 -11.88 8.96
N PHE A 216 -1.46 -11.93 7.70
CA PHE A 216 -2.87 -11.88 7.31
C PHE A 216 -3.62 -13.20 7.55
N ASN A 217 -2.91 -14.27 7.91
CA ASN A 217 -3.47 -15.58 8.24
C ASN A 217 -3.19 -16.01 9.70
N CYS A 218 -2.90 -15.08 10.62
CA CYS A 218 -2.58 -15.41 12.02
C CYS A 218 -3.54 -14.78 13.04
N ASP A 219 -3.38 -15.19 14.31
CA ASP A 219 -4.06 -14.70 15.54
C ASP A 219 -5.49 -15.21 15.72
N SER A 220 -6.44 -14.76 14.93
CA SER A 220 -7.86 -15.15 15.04
C SER A 220 -8.53 -15.18 13.67
N GLN A 221 -9.57 -16.00 13.50
CA GLN A 221 -10.35 -16.00 12.25
C GLN A 221 -11.06 -14.67 11.99
N ASP A 222 -11.41 -13.91 13.02
CA ASP A 222 -12.09 -12.62 12.86
C ASP A 222 -11.14 -11.54 12.32
N ASP A 223 -9.86 -11.60 12.69
CA ASP A 223 -8.83 -10.64 12.24
C ASP A 223 -8.08 -11.09 10.97
N SER A 224 -8.07 -12.39 10.67
CA SER A 224 -7.43 -12.91 9.45
C SER A 224 -8.25 -12.64 8.20
N ALA A 225 -7.56 -12.54 7.07
CA ALA A 225 -8.18 -12.49 5.74
C ALA A 225 -9.03 -13.75 5.49
N ASP A 226 -10.13 -13.61 4.75
CA ASP A 226 -10.95 -14.75 4.32
C ASP A 226 -10.42 -15.40 3.04
N PHE A 227 -9.59 -14.69 2.28
CA PHE A 227 -8.85 -15.19 1.12
C PHE A 227 -7.60 -14.35 0.87
N TRP A 228 -6.63 -14.95 0.19
CA TRP A 228 -5.33 -14.34 -0.12
C TRP A 228 -5.14 -14.22 -1.63
N GLY A 229 -4.98 -12.98 -2.09
CA GLY A 229 -4.71 -12.64 -3.48
C GLY A 229 -3.23 -12.33 -3.69
N TYR A 230 -2.62 -12.95 -4.68
CA TYR A 230 -1.21 -12.74 -5.02
C TYR A 230 -1.08 -12.11 -6.42
N ASN A 231 -0.49 -10.92 -6.52
CA ASN A 231 -0.16 -10.29 -7.80
C ASN A 231 1.21 -10.81 -8.24
N ILE A 232 1.21 -11.72 -9.22
CA ILE A 232 2.42 -12.46 -9.61
C ILE A 232 2.64 -12.42 -11.11
N TYR A 233 3.84 -12.00 -11.50
CA TYR A 233 4.24 -11.80 -12.89
C TYR A 233 5.54 -12.53 -13.23
N SER A 234 5.98 -13.48 -12.40
CA SER A 234 7.24 -14.20 -12.58
C SER A 234 7.26 -15.17 -13.77
N TRP A 235 6.10 -15.49 -14.35
CA TRP A 235 6.00 -16.29 -15.57
C TRP A 235 5.85 -15.39 -16.80
N CYS A 236 6.91 -15.24 -17.59
CA CYS A 236 6.90 -14.46 -18.82
C CYS A 236 7.21 -15.33 -20.05
N GLY A 237 6.41 -15.19 -21.11
CA GLY A 237 6.59 -15.95 -22.35
C GLY A 237 6.48 -17.47 -22.16
N ASP A 238 7.29 -18.21 -22.91
CA ASP A 238 7.42 -19.66 -22.78
C ASP A 238 8.33 -19.97 -21.59
N SER A 239 7.74 -20.43 -20.49
CA SER A 239 8.43 -20.69 -19.22
C SER A 239 7.97 -22.02 -18.63
N THR A 240 8.45 -22.34 -17.45
CA THR A 240 8.11 -23.56 -16.71
C THR A 240 7.88 -23.23 -15.25
N MET A 241 7.22 -24.14 -14.52
CA MET A 241 6.97 -24.02 -13.08
C MET A 241 8.25 -23.67 -12.29
N GLN A 242 9.38 -24.29 -12.63
CA GLN A 242 10.66 -24.11 -11.94
C GLN A 242 11.29 -22.75 -12.26
N VAL A 243 11.18 -22.29 -13.50
CA VAL A 243 11.77 -21.01 -13.95
C VAL A 243 10.96 -19.83 -13.40
N SER A 244 9.62 -19.92 -13.40
CA SER A 244 8.76 -18.90 -12.81
C SER A 244 8.77 -18.93 -11.27
N GLY A 245 9.15 -20.06 -10.67
CA GLY A 245 9.05 -20.30 -9.23
C GLY A 245 7.64 -20.63 -8.76
N TYR A 246 6.69 -20.92 -9.66
CA TYR A 246 5.33 -21.32 -9.30
C TYR A 246 5.30 -22.62 -8.49
N ASP A 247 6.25 -23.52 -8.71
CA ASP A 247 6.46 -24.74 -7.91
C ASP A 247 6.69 -24.41 -6.42
N LYS A 248 7.59 -23.45 -6.15
CA LYS A 248 7.88 -22.97 -4.79
C LYS A 248 6.68 -22.30 -4.15
N GLN A 249 5.89 -21.56 -4.94
CA GLN A 249 4.65 -20.94 -4.45
C GLN A 249 3.61 -22.00 -4.09
N ALA A 250 3.44 -23.04 -4.91
CA ALA A 250 2.56 -24.17 -4.61
C ALA A 250 3.00 -24.91 -3.34
N GLU A 251 4.30 -25.17 -3.19
CA GLU A 251 4.85 -25.77 -1.97
C GLU A 251 4.56 -24.92 -0.73
N PHE A 252 4.86 -23.62 -0.79
CA PHE A 252 4.67 -22.68 0.31
C PHE A 252 3.21 -22.60 0.76
N PHE A 253 2.26 -22.50 -0.18
CA PHE A 253 0.84 -22.34 0.13
C PHE A 253 0.09 -23.67 0.33
N SER A 254 0.75 -24.82 0.21
CA SER A 254 0.12 -26.14 0.28
C SER A 254 -0.69 -26.40 1.56
N ASN A 255 -0.28 -25.80 2.68
CA ASN A 255 -0.92 -25.92 3.99
C ASN A 255 -1.54 -24.60 4.49
N TYR A 256 -1.75 -23.63 3.61
CA TYR A 256 -2.34 -22.34 3.98
C TYR A 256 -3.83 -22.46 4.25
N SER A 257 -4.35 -21.84 5.32
CA SER A 257 -5.69 -22.14 5.84
C SER A 257 -6.87 -21.48 5.14
N ILE A 258 -6.61 -20.52 4.26
CA ILE A 258 -7.63 -19.79 3.51
C ILE A 258 -7.39 -19.94 2.00
N PRO A 259 -8.41 -19.72 1.14
CA PRO A 259 -8.25 -19.79 -0.30
C PRO A 259 -7.17 -18.83 -0.79
N VAL A 260 -6.25 -19.34 -1.60
CA VAL A 260 -5.21 -18.55 -2.27
C VAL A 260 -5.45 -18.56 -3.76
N PHE A 261 -5.30 -17.42 -4.44
CA PHE A 261 -5.38 -17.32 -5.89
C PHE A 261 -4.49 -16.20 -6.40
N PHE A 262 -4.20 -16.19 -7.70
CA PHE A 262 -3.50 -15.06 -8.30
C PHE A 262 -4.48 -13.92 -8.52
N ALA A 263 -4.37 -12.86 -7.71
CA ALA A 263 -5.21 -11.68 -7.84
C ALA A 263 -4.89 -10.89 -9.11
N GLU A 264 -3.65 -11.02 -9.60
CA GLU A 264 -3.19 -10.58 -10.91
C GLU A 264 -2.13 -11.55 -11.45
N TYR A 265 -2.21 -11.87 -12.74
CA TYR A 265 -1.14 -12.56 -13.48
C TYR A 265 -1.17 -12.23 -14.98
N GLY A 266 -0.16 -12.68 -15.73
CA GLY A 266 -0.07 -12.50 -17.17
C GLY A 266 0.99 -11.48 -17.59
N CYS A 267 2.26 -11.77 -17.26
CA CYS A 267 3.42 -10.95 -17.57
C CYS A 267 3.45 -10.52 -19.05
N ASN A 268 3.74 -9.24 -19.30
CA ASN A 268 3.88 -8.68 -20.65
C ASN A 268 5.35 -8.42 -21.07
N ASP A 269 6.34 -8.81 -20.24
CA ASP A 269 7.74 -8.73 -20.62
C ASP A 269 8.03 -9.65 -21.82
N GLY A 270 8.91 -9.19 -22.71
CA GLY A 270 9.29 -9.93 -23.91
C GLY A 270 8.44 -9.68 -25.14
N GLY A 271 7.52 -8.70 -25.10
CA GLY A 271 6.83 -8.23 -26.33
C GLY A 271 5.51 -7.50 -26.13
N GLY A 272 5.14 -7.13 -24.91
CA GLY A 272 3.91 -6.40 -24.64
C GLY A 272 2.66 -7.28 -24.64
N ALA A 273 1.49 -6.65 -24.56
CA ALA A 273 0.21 -7.35 -24.48
C ALA A 273 0.05 -8.39 -25.60
N GLU A 274 0.29 -7.99 -26.85
CA GLU A 274 0.06 -8.80 -28.06
C GLU A 274 0.98 -10.03 -28.17
N ALA A 275 2.07 -10.07 -27.42
CA ALA A 275 3.02 -11.19 -27.41
C ALA A 275 2.69 -12.27 -26.37
N ARG A 276 1.76 -12.00 -25.45
CA ARG A 276 1.43 -12.94 -24.37
C ARG A 276 0.79 -14.22 -24.91
N ILE A 277 1.39 -15.36 -24.54
CA ILE A 277 0.93 -16.70 -24.96
C ILE A 277 0.15 -17.46 -23.87
N PHE A 278 0.11 -16.91 -22.66
CA PHE A 278 -0.66 -17.40 -21.52
C PHE A 278 -0.45 -18.89 -21.16
N THR A 279 0.79 -19.39 -21.27
CA THR A 279 1.11 -20.76 -20.83
C THR A 279 1.12 -20.87 -19.30
N ASP A 280 1.26 -19.74 -18.59
CA ASP A 280 1.03 -19.63 -17.14
C ASP A 280 -0.41 -19.98 -16.76
N THR A 281 -1.39 -19.62 -17.59
CA THR A 281 -2.78 -20.04 -17.41
C THR A 281 -2.87 -21.56 -17.38
N GLU A 282 -2.30 -22.30 -18.35
CA GLU A 282 -2.34 -23.76 -18.32
C GLU A 282 -1.66 -24.34 -17.06
N ALA A 283 -0.51 -23.77 -16.65
CA ALA A 283 0.20 -24.20 -15.46
C ALA A 283 -0.62 -23.98 -14.16
N LEU A 284 -1.28 -22.83 -14.03
CA LEU A 284 -2.09 -22.46 -12.86
C LEU A 284 -3.26 -23.43 -12.60
N TYR A 285 -3.83 -24.01 -13.66
CA TYR A 285 -4.91 -25.00 -13.51
C TYR A 285 -4.44 -26.45 -13.73
N SER A 286 -3.13 -26.68 -13.81
CA SER A 286 -2.56 -28.03 -13.70
C SER A 286 -2.92 -28.63 -12.34
N ARG A 287 -2.88 -29.97 -12.22
CA ARG A 287 -3.22 -30.65 -10.98
C ARG A 287 -2.39 -30.20 -9.78
N GLU A 288 -1.11 -29.93 -9.99
CA GLU A 288 -0.18 -29.47 -8.95
C GLU A 288 -0.64 -28.12 -8.39
N MET A 289 -0.85 -27.13 -9.25
CA MET A 289 -1.29 -25.80 -8.85
C MET A 289 -2.74 -25.78 -8.34
N ALA A 290 -3.67 -26.44 -9.03
CA ALA A 290 -5.09 -26.45 -8.68
C ALA A 290 -5.39 -27.19 -7.36
N SER A 291 -4.47 -28.04 -6.89
CA SER A 291 -4.56 -28.64 -5.55
C SER A 291 -4.34 -27.61 -4.43
N VAL A 292 -3.68 -26.50 -4.72
CA VAL A 292 -3.33 -25.42 -3.78
C VAL A 292 -4.15 -24.17 -4.09
N PHE A 293 -3.95 -23.59 -5.26
CA PHE A 293 -4.56 -22.34 -5.71
C PHE A 293 -5.99 -22.53 -6.24
N SER A 294 -6.83 -21.53 -5.99
CA SER A 294 -8.22 -21.44 -6.46
C SER A 294 -8.33 -20.73 -7.81
N GLY A 295 -7.30 -20.80 -8.65
CA GLY A 295 -7.23 -20.14 -9.95
C GLY A 295 -6.60 -18.75 -9.90
N GLY A 296 -7.03 -17.85 -10.79
CA GLY A 296 -6.47 -16.50 -10.85
C GLY A 296 -7.14 -15.56 -11.85
N ILE A 297 -6.70 -14.30 -11.84
CA ILE A 297 -7.27 -13.18 -12.57
C ILE A 297 -6.21 -12.58 -13.51
N VAL A 298 -6.44 -12.63 -14.81
CA VAL A 298 -5.53 -12.02 -15.80
C VAL A 298 -5.61 -10.50 -15.71
N TYR A 299 -4.45 -9.84 -15.63
CA TYR A 299 -4.33 -8.39 -15.74
C TYR A 299 -4.04 -8.01 -17.20
N MET A 300 -4.89 -7.29 -17.93
CA MET A 300 -6.23 -6.80 -17.62
C MET A 300 -7.09 -6.75 -18.89
N TYR A 301 -8.39 -6.46 -18.78
CA TYR A 301 -9.30 -6.39 -19.92
C TYR A 301 -8.93 -5.29 -20.92
N PHE A 302 -8.79 -4.06 -20.42
CA PHE A 302 -8.58 -2.87 -21.25
C PHE A 302 -7.10 -2.66 -21.60
N GLN A 303 -6.84 -2.37 -22.87
CA GLN A 303 -5.51 -1.93 -23.32
C GLN A 303 -5.29 -0.47 -23.00
N GLU A 304 -4.26 -0.22 -22.20
CA GLU A 304 -3.86 1.11 -21.77
C GLU A 304 -2.38 1.36 -22.04
N ALA A 305 -1.83 2.47 -21.54
CA ALA A 305 -0.42 2.81 -21.70
C ALA A 305 0.53 1.79 -21.05
N ASN A 306 0.02 0.98 -20.11
CA ASN A 306 0.74 -0.09 -19.44
C ASN A 306 0.97 -1.34 -20.31
N ASP A 307 0.32 -1.44 -21.46
CA ASP A 307 0.45 -2.53 -22.43
C ASP A 307 0.10 -3.93 -21.89
N PHE A 308 -1.03 -4.04 -21.18
CA PHE A 308 -1.55 -5.28 -20.57
C PHE A 308 -2.94 -5.71 -21.06
N GLY A 309 -3.55 -5.01 -22.00
CA GLY A 309 -4.94 -5.26 -22.39
C GLY A 309 -5.17 -6.53 -23.18
N LEU A 310 -6.42 -6.97 -23.20
CA LEU A 310 -6.96 -7.99 -24.09
C LEU A 310 -7.84 -7.38 -25.19
N VAL A 311 -8.38 -6.19 -24.93
CA VAL A 311 -9.31 -5.47 -25.80
C VAL A 311 -8.90 -4.01 -25.83
N ARG A 312 -8.92 -3.40 -27.01
CA ARG A 312 -8.80 -1.95 -27.17
C ARG A 312 -10.16 -1.34 -27.43
N VAL A 313 -10.50 -0.26 -26.74
CA VAL A 313 -11.73 0.49 -27.00
C VAL A 313 -11.43 1.59 -28.00
N GLU A 314 -12.04 1.52 -29.18
CA GLU A 314 -11.88 2.49 -30.27
C GLU A 314 -13.27 2.97 -30.70
N ASN A 315 -13.52 4.29 -30.65
CA ASN A 315 -14.82 4.90 -31.00
C ASN A 315 -16.04 4.30 -30.25
N GLY A 316 -15.83 3.86 -29.01
CA GLY A 316 -16.86 3.22 -28.19
C GLY A 316 -17.07 1.72 -28.48
N GLU A 317 -16.37 1.16 -29.45
CA GLU A 317 -16.40 -0.27 -29.79
C GLU A 317 -15.19 -1.01 -29.19
N ALA A 318 -15.39 -2.27 -28.82
CA ALA A 318 -14.36 -3.14 -28.26
C ALA A 318 -13.71 -3.97 -29.37
N VAL A 319 -12.43 -3.71 -29.65
CA VAL A 319 -11.61 -4.42 -30.63
C VAL A 319 -10.75 -5.46 -29.92
N LYS A 320 -11.00 -6.74 -30.17
CA LYS A 320 -10.20 -7.84 -29.64
C LYS A 320 -8.76 -7.77 -30.14
N MET A 321 -7.80 -7.86 -29.23
CA MET A 321 -6.37 -7.98 -29.55
C MET A 321 -6.01 -9.44 -29.83
N LYS A 322 -4.83 -9.72 -30.40
CA LYS A 322 -4.40 -11.10 -30.75
C LYS A 322 -4.35 -11.99 -29.52
N ASN A 323 -3.85 -11.44 -28.42
CA ASN A 323 -3.70 -12.14 -27.15
C ASN A 323 -5.05 -12.56 -26.52
N PHE A 324 -6.17 -11.91 -26.85
CA PHE A 324 -7.52 -12.33 -26.46
C PHE A 324 -7.83 -13.74 -26.95
N GLU A 325 -7.63 -14.00 -28.24
CA GLU A 325 -7.90 -15.31 -28.84
C GLU A 325 -6.91 -16.36 -28.34
N VAL A 326 -5.71 -15.96 -27.92
CA VAL A 326 -4.74 -16.86 -27.28
C VAL A 326 -5.23 -17.27 -25.89
N LEU A 327 -5.58 -16.31 -25.03
CA LEU A 327 -6.11 -16.60 -23.70
C LEU A 327 -7.38 -17.45 -23.76
N LYS A 328 -8.31 -17.12 -24.66
CA LYS A 328 -9.53 -17.91 -24.91
C LYS A 328 -9.22 -19.37 -25.21
N LYS A 329 -8.21 -19.63 -26.05
CA LYS A 329 -7.76 -21.01 -26.37
C LYS A 329 -7.15 -21.71 -25.17
N GLN A 330 -6.43 -21.01 -24.30
CA GLN A 330 -5.92 -21.60 -23.06
C GLN A 330 -7.05 -21.92 -22.09
N LEU A 331 -7.95 -20.97 -21.83
CA LEU A 331 -9.11 -21.15 -20.95
C LEU A 331 -10.05 -22.28 -21.39
N ALA A 332 -10.22 -22.48 -22.69
CA ALA A 332 -11.02 -23.57 -23.25
C ALA A 332 -10.47 -24.98 -22.97
N LYS A 333 -9.17 -25.12 -22.68
CA LYS A 333 -8.53 -26.41 -22.35
C LYS A 333 -8.67 -26.79 -20.87
N ILE A 334 -9.09 -25.84 -20.03
CA ILE A 334 -8.96 -25.95 -18.58
C ILE A 334 -10.16 -26.66 -17.96
N ASP A 335 -9.91 -27.83 -17.40
CA ASP A 335 -10.81 -28.61 -16.53
C ASP A 335 -10.10 -28.92 -15.20
N PRO A 336 -10.04 -27.95 -14.27
CA PRO A 336 -9.21 -28.07 -13.07
C PRO A 336 -9.79 -29.13 -12.15
N LYS A 337 -8.92 -30.04 -11.68
CA LYS A 337 -9.24 -31.00 -10.63
C LYS A 337 -8.53 -30.58 -9.36
N GLY A 338 -9.30 -30.05 -8.42
CA GLY A 338 -8.79 -29.65 -7.12
C GLY A 338 -8.48 -30.83 -6.20
N SER A 339 -8.20 -30.50 -4.95
CA SER A 339 -8.12 -31.50 -3.88
C SER A 339 -9.52 -31.82 -3.37
N ASP A 340 -9.79 -33.10 -3.09
CA ASP A 340 -11.04 -33.52 -2.43
C ASP A 340 -11.11 -33.04 -0.96
N SER A 341 -9.99 -32.53 -0.41
CA SER A 341 -9.90 -32.07 0.97
C SER A 341 -10.40 -30.63 1.12
N THR A 342 -11.43 -30.48 1.96
CA THR A 342 -11.89 -29.19 2.51
C THR A 342 -11.58 -29.09 4.00
N ALA A 343 -10.51 -29.76 4.44
CA ALA A 343 -10.09 -29.79 5.84
C ALA A 343 -9.81 -28.37 6.34
N GLU A 344 -10.23 -28.10 7.57
CA GLU A 344 -9.82 -26.88 8.27
C GLU A 344 -8.34 -27.02 8.66
N LEU A 345 -7.53 -26.10 8.15
CA LEU A 345 -6.11 -26.02 8.44
C LEU A 345 -5.88 -24.96 9.52
N GLN A 346 -4.74 -25.06 10.20
CA GLN A 346 -4.39 -24.12 11.26
C GLN A 346 -3.98 -22.78 10.68
N LEU A 347 -4.35 -21.71 11.39
CA LEU A 347 -3.84 -20.36 11.13
C LEU A 347 -2.31 -20.36 11.23
N SER A 348 -1.66 -19.48 10.47
CA SER A 348 -0.23 -19.22 10.55
C SER A 348 0.15 -18.62 11.90
N GLU A 349 1.43 -18.75 12.27
CA GLU A 349 1.98 -17.97 13.38
C GLU A 349 2.21 -16.52 12.95
N CYS A 350 1.88 -15.55 13.81
CA CYS A 350 2.16 -14.15 13.50
C CYS A 350 3.67 -13.89 13.46
N PRO A 351 4.19 -13.18 12.43
CA PRO A 351 5.60 -12.81 12.39
C PRO A 351 6.02 -12.00 13.62
N VAL A 352 7.24 -12.25 14.08
CA VAL A 352 7.87 -11.47 15.15
C VAL A 352 8.42 -10.18 14.56
N ILE A 353 8.35 -9.09 15.34
CA ILE A 353 8.97 -7.82 14.97
C ILE A 353 10.47 -8.01 14.69
N SER A 354 10.92 -7.51 13.55
CA SER A 354 12.30 -7.60 13.07
C SER A 354 12.66 -6.37 12.25
N GLN A 355 13.89 -6.28 11.72
CA GLN A 355 14.26 -5.18 10.82
C GLN A 355 13.40 -5.14 9.54
N ASN A 356 12.93 -6.29 9.06
CA ASN A 356 12.10 -6.39 7.86
C ASN A 356 10.60 -6.41 8.15
N TRP A 357 10.20 -6.55 9.43
CA TRP A 357 8.80 -6.65 9.81
C TRP A 357 8.45 -5.78 11.03
N GLN A 358 7.62 -4.76 10.80
CA GLN A 358 7.28 -3.72 11.78
C GLN A 358 5.78 -3.66 12.12
N ALA A 359 5.01 -4.72 11.84
CA ALA A 359 3.60 -4.83 12.20
C ALA A 359 3.37 -5.83 13.34
N ASN A 360 2.97 -5.31 14.49
CA ASN A 360 2.57 -6.08 15.66
C ASN A 360 1.19 -6.71 15.43
N LYS A 361 0.91 -7.82 16.10
CA LYS A 361 -0.41 -8.46 16.04
C LYS A 361 -1.52 -7.62 16.67
N ALA A 362 -1.20 -6.74 17.63
CA ALA A 362 -2.17 -5.80 18.16
C ALA A 362 -2.52 -4.77 17.08
N LEU A 363 -3.82 -4.69 16.79
CA LEU A 363 -4.39 -3.87 15.71
C LEU A 363 -4.93 -2.54 16.25
N PRO A 364 -5.00 -1.48 15.41
CA PRO A 364 -5.70 -0.26 15.77
C PRO A 364 -7.18 -0.54 16.08
N THR A 365 -7.77 0.31 16.90
CA THR A 365 -9.19 0.23 17.29
C THR A 365 -10.09 0.46 16.09
N THR A 366 -11.29 -0.12 16.11
CA THR A 366 -12.31 0.14 15.10
C THR A 366 -12.64 1.63 15.04
N PRO A 367 -12.69 2.26 13.85
CA PRO A 367 -13.12 3.63 13.68
C PRO A 367 -14.52 3.87 14.23
N ASP A 368 -14.62 4.82 15.16
CA ASP A 368 -15.87 5.14 15.86
C ASP A 368 -16.11 6.64 15.81
N LYS A 369 -16.97 7.06 14.87
CA LYS A 369 -17.32 8.47 14.71
C LYS A 369 -18.01 9.04 15.95
N ALA A 370 -18.84 8.26 16.64
CA ALA A 370 -19.53 8.74 17.83
C ALA A 370 -18.55 9.03 18.96
N LEU A 371 -17.51 8.20 19.12
CA LEU A 371 -16.42 8.48 20.07
C LEU A 371 -15.66 9.77 19.70
N CYS A 372 -15.34 9.98 18.43
CA CYS A 372 -14.67 11.19 17.97
C CYS A 372 -15.52 12.45 18.23
N ASP A 373 -16.82 12.39 17.94
CA ASP A 373 -17.77 13.49 18.19
C ASP A 373 -17.90 13.77 19.70
N CYS A 374 -18.05 12.73 20.53
CA CYS A 374 -18.08 12.82 21.99
C CYS A 374 -16.79 13.41 22.57
N MET A 375 -15.64 13.05 21.99
CA MET A 375 -14.35 13.58 22.40
C MET A 375 -14.32 15.08 22.12
N VAL A 376 -14.61 15.52 20.90
CA VAL A 376 -14.59 16.95 20.52
C VAL A 376 -15.58 17.77 21.36
N SER A 377 -16.80 17.28 21.59
CA SER A 377 -17.80 18.00 22.40
C SER A 377 -17.34 18.19 23.85
N SER A 378 -16.52 17.28 24.38
CA SER A 378 -16.02 17.33 25.76
C SER A 378 -14.86 18.32 25.97
N LEU A 379 -14.32 18.92 24.90
CA LEU A 379 -13.17 19.83 24.95
C LEU A 379 -13.60 21.29 25.12
N THR A 380 -12.69 22.12 25.63
CA THR A 380 -12.89 23.56 25.80
C THR A 380 -12.08 24.40 24.82
N CYS A 381 -11.01 23.86 24.23
CA CYS A 381 -10.29 24.48 23.11
C CYS A 381 -10.39 23.63 21.85
N VAL A 382 -10.88 24.20 20.76
CA VAL A 382 -11.12 23.50 19.49
C VAL A 382 -10.56 24.30 18.30
N PRO A 383 -10.20 23.65 17.18
CA PRO A 383 -9.83 24.35 15.97
C PRO A 383 -11.04 25.11 15.41
N LYS A 384 -10.79 26.28 14.83
CA LYS A 384 -11.79 26.96 14.00
C LYS A 384 -12.10 26.14 12.74
N ALA A 385 -13.24 26.41 12.13
CA ALA A 385 -13.57 25.83 10.84
C ALA A 385 -12.59 26.27 9.73
N ASN A 386 -12.45 25.43 8.70
CA ASN A 386 -11.73 25.74 7.45
C ASN A 386 -10.22 26.05 7.61
N LEU A 387 -9.53 25.41 8.55
CA LEU A 387 -8.08 25.46 8.61
C LEU A 387 -7.44 24.72 7.42
N ASP A 388 -6.40 25.30 6.84
CA ASP A 388 -5.63 24.66 5.77
C ASP A 388 -4.63 23.62 6.31
N LYS A 389 -4.17 22.71 5.44
CA LYS A 389 -3.21 21.65 5.83
C LYS A 389 -1.91 22.19 6.44
N LYS A 390 -1.45 23.38 6.04
CA LYS A 390 -0.24 23.99 6.60
C LYS A 390 -0.47 24.45 8.04
N GLN A 391 -1.65 24.96 8.36
CA GLN A 391 -2.05 25.30 9.73
C GLN A 391 -2.12 24.05 10.61
N PHE A 392 -2.70 22.96 10.11
CA PHE A 392 -2.70 21.67 10.79
C PHE A 392 -1.27 21.22 11.13
N ALA A 393 -0.39 21.16 10.12
CA ALA A 393 1.00 20.73 10.30
C ALA A 393 1.75 21.60 11.32
N ARG A 394 1.62 22.93 11.26
CA ARG A 394 2.26 23.85 12.22
C ARG A 394 1.79 23.61 13.66
N ILE A 395 0.49 23.44 13.87
CA ILE A 395 -0.05 23.24 15.23
C ILE A 395 0.35 21.87 15.77
N PHE A 396 0.26 20.81 14.96
CA PHE A 396 0.75 19.49 15.36
C PHE A 396 2.25 19.51 15.66
N GLY A 397 3.08 20.15 14.82
CA GLY A 397 4.51 20.28 15.09
C GLY A 397 4.80 21.00 16.41
N PHE A 398 4.06 22.08 16.70
CA PHE A 398 4.20 22.83 17.95
C PHE A 398 3.75 22.02 19.19
N VAL A 399 2.57 21.38 19.13
CA VAL A 399 2.00 20.67 20.29
C VAL A 399 2.61 19.29 20.47
N CYS A 400 2.93 18.56 19.40
CA CYS A 400 3.48 17.21 19.47
C CYS A 400 5.02 17.19 19.51
N GLY A 401 5.67 18.34 19.40
CA GLY A 401 7.13 18.47 19.54
C GLY A 401 7.66 17.99 20.90
N ASN A 402 8.98 17.83 21.00
CA ASN A 402 9.66 17.11 22.10
C ASN A 402 9.24 17.52 23.52
N ALA A 403 8.92 18.80 23.77
CA ALA A 403 8.51 19.28 25.10
C ALA A 403 7.10 18.80 25.54
N ASN A 404 6.30 18.29 24.61
CA ASN A 404 4.87 18.02 24.78
C ASN A 404 4.42 16.68 24.17
N ARG A 405 5.35 15.82 23.75
CA ARG A 405 5.09 14.56 23.04
C ARG A 405 3.98 13.68 23.67
N GLY A 406 3.89 13.65 25.00
CA GLY A 406 2.85 12.91 25.72
C GLY A 406 1.41 13.37 25.45
N LEU A 407 1.20 14.61 25.02
CA LEU A 407 -0.14 15.13 24.67
C LEU A 407 -0.71 14.49 23.41
N CYS A 408 0.14 13.99 22.53
CA CYS A 408 -0.27 13.39 21.26
C CYS A 408 -0.38 11.86 21.33
N ALA A 409 -0.08 11.24 22.48
CA ALA A 409 -0.18 9.79 22.66
C ALA A 409 -1.58 9.26 22.35
N GLY A 410 -2.64 10.01 22.71
CA GLY A 410 -4.03 9.61 22.47
C GLY A 410 -4.47 9.63 21.01
N ILE A 411 -3.72 10.27 20.12
CA ILE A 411 -4.01 10.33 18.67
C ILE A 411 -2.97 9.58 17.83
N SER A 412 -1.92 9.04 18.46
CA SER A 412 -0.81 8.38 17.77
C SER A 412 -1.03 6.88 17.65
N GLY A 413 -0.39 6.25 16.66
CA GLY A 413 -0.27 4.80 16.53
C GLY A 413 1.18 4.38 16.37
N ASN A 414 1.57 3.27 16.97
CA ASN A 414 2.88 2.65 16.80
C ASN A 414 2.69 1.18 16.46
N THR A 415 2.99 0.82 15.22
CA THR A 415 2.78 -0.52 14.67
C THR A 415 3.79 -1.53 15.21
N THR A 416 4.98 -1.10 15.64
CA THR A 416 6.00 -1.98 16.22
C THR A 416 5.62 -2.42 17.64
N SER A 417 5.21 -1.46 18.48
CA SER A 417 4.77 -1.76 19.85
C SER A 417 3.31 -2.25 19.91
N GLY A 418 2.54 -2.05 18.84
CA GLY A 418 1.11 -2.38 18.81
C GLY A 418 0.25 -1.48 19.71
N VAL A 419 0.68 -0.23 19.90
CA VAL A 419 0.02 0.72 20.80
C VAL A 419 -0.61 1.83 20.00
N TYR A 420 -1.92 1.99 20.16
CA TYR A 420 -2.72 2.98 19.46
C TYR A 420 -3.52 3.79 20.47
N GLY A 421 -3.46 5.11 20.36
CA GLY A 421 -4.32 6.00 21.12
C GLY A 421 -5.78 5.84 20.72
N ALA A 422 -6.68 6.09 21.68
CA ALA A 422 -8.12 5.93 21.52
C ALA A 422 -8.76 6.89 20.51
N TYR A 423 -8.01 7.85 19.99
CA TYR A 423 -8.46 8.81 18.98
C TYR A 423 -7.59 8.75 17.72
N SER A 424 -6.71 7.75 17.59
CA SER A 424 -5.85 7.54 16.42
C SER A 424 -6.63 7.29 15.12
N MET A 425 -7.87 6.83 15.25
CA MET A 425 -8.82 6.60 14.15
C MET A 425 -9.72 7.81 13.84
N CYS A 426 -9.63 8.90 14.59
CA CYS A 426 -10.41 10.10 14.30
C CYS A 426 -9.81 10.91 13.14
N GLU A 427 -10.66 11.73 12.50
CA GLU A 427 -10.21 12.69 11.48
C GLU A 427 -9.22 13.71 12.03
N ALA A 428 -8.40 14.27 11.14
CA ALA A 428 -7.35 15.23 11.50
C ALA A 428 -7.88 16.39 12.35
N SER A 429 -9.05 16.95 12.04
CA SER A 429 -9.68 18.05 12.79
C SER A 429 -10.00 17.66 14.24
N ALA A 430 -10.55 16.47 14.46
CA ALA A 430 -10.83 15.96 15.78
C ALA A 430 -9.52 15.68 16.56
N LYS A 431 -8.53 15.05 15.91
CA LYS A 431 -7.19 14.86 16.50
C LYS A 431 -6.56 16.19 16.91
N LEU A 432 -6.72 17.22 16.08
CA LEU A 432 -6.21 18.57 16.33
C LEU A 432 -6.90 19.19 17.55
N ALA A 433 -8.22 19.07 17.65
CA ALA A 433 -8.98 19.50 18.82
C ALA A 433 -8.44 18.86 20.11
N PHE A 434 -8.25 17.54 20.11
CA PHE A 434 -7.72 16.81 21.27
C PHE A 434 -6.37 17.36 21.76
N VAL A 435 -5.43 17.60 20.84
CA VAL A 435 -4.09 18.08 21.22
C VAL A 435 -4.11 19.55 21.63
N MET A 436 -4.91 20.40 20.96
CA MET A 436 -5.07 21.81 21.33
C MET A 436 -5.64 21.97 22.73
N ASP A 437 -6.67 21.19 23.06
CA ASP A 437 -7.27 21.17 24.39
C ASP A 437 -6.31 20.62 25.45
N GLY A 438 -5.58 19.54 25.13
CA GLY A 438 -4.53 19.00 25.99
C GLY A 438 -3.44 20.04 26.31
N TYR A 439 -3.01 20.81 25.30
CA TYR A 439 -2.05 21.90 25.48
C TYR A 439 -2.64 23.05 26.30
N TYR A 440 -3.86 23.48 25.97
CA TYR A 440 -4.57 24.54 26.69
C TYR A 440 -4.69 24.24 28.18
N LYS A 441 -5.09 23.01 28.53
CA LYS A 441 -5.15 22.52 29.92
C LYS A 441 -3.77 22.48 30.58
N LYS A 442 -2.73 22.03 29.86
CA LYS A 442 -1.34 22.04 30.36
C LYS A 442 -0.85 23.46 30.68
N GLN A 443 -1.32 24.47 29.94
CA GLN A 443 -1.04 25.89 30.19
C GLN A 443 -2.00 26.54 31.19
N ASN A 444 -2.66 25.75 32.05
CA ASN A 444 -3.62 26.20 33.06
C ASN A 444 -4.79 27.01 32.46
N SER A 445 -5.19 26.71 31.23
CA SER A 445 -6.28 27.37 30.54
C SER A 445 -6.10 28.90 30.41
N GLY A 446 -4.86 29.36 30.25
CA GLY A 446 -4.56 30.77 30.03
C GLY A 446 -5.16 31.29 28.72
N ALA A 447 -5.71 32.50 28.71
CA ALA A 447 -6.43 33.06 27.55
C ALA A 447 -5.62 33.06 26.24
N PHE A 448 -4.29 33.16 26.31
CA PHE A 448 -3.39 33.11 25.16
C PHE A 448 -3.10 31.69 24.65
N ALA A 449 -3.39 30.66 25.45
CA ALA A 449 -3.01 29.28 25.15
C ALA A 449 -4.00 28.55 24.22
N CYS A 450 -5.20 29.11 24.01
CA CYS A 450 -6.16 28.67 23.00
C CYS A 450 -6.33 29.74 21.90
N ASP A 451 -5.22 30.23 21.35
CA ASP A 451 -5.23 31.16 20.22
C ASP A 451 -4.61 30.51 18.96
N PHE A 452 -3.40 29.94 19.10
CA PHE A 452 -2.67 29.27 18.01
C PHE A 452 -2.54 30.14 16.75
N GLY A 453 -2.30 31.45 16.91
CA GLY A 453 -2.25 32.39 15.79
C GLY A 453 -3.63 32.63 15.18
N GLY A 454 -4.66 32.68 16.03
CA GLY A 454 -6.06 32.80 15.64
C GLY A 454 -6.71 31.55 15.05
N ALA A 455 -6.04 30.40 15.05
CA ALA A 455 -6.54 29.13 14.49
C ALA A 455 -7.47 28.36 15.45
N ALA A 456 -7.56 28.79 16.71
CA ALA A 456 -8.35 28.14 17.75
C ALA A 456 -9.50 29.02 18.23
N GLU A 457 -10.50 28.38 18.83
CA GLU A 457 -11.53 29.06 19.61
C GLU A 457 -11.93 28.25 20.84
N VAL A 458 -12.46 28.95 21.84
CA VAL A 458 -12.99 28.33 23.05
C VAL A 458 -14.46 27.98 22.89
N GLN A 459 -14.84 26.81 23.39
CA GLN A 459 -16.23 26.36 23.44
C GLN A 459 -16.62 25.89 24.84
N LYS A 460 -17.92 25.72 25.08
CA LYS A 460 -18.41 25.06 26.29
C LYS A 460 -18.29 23.55 26.15
N ALA A 461 -17.51 22.92 27.04
CA ALA A 461 -17.44 21.48 27.12
C ALA A 461 -18.79 20.86 27.55
N ILE A 462 -19.25 19.87 26.79
CA ILE A 462 -20.47 19.11 27.05
C ILE A 462 -20.13 17.62 26.96
N VAL A 463 -20.44 16.90 28.03
CA VAL A 463 -20.41 15.43 28.06
C VAL A 463 -21.86 14.96 28.13
N GLU A 464 -22.37 14.48 27.00
CA GLU A 464 -23.70 13.87 26.97
C GLU A 464 -23.67 12.52 27.71
N PRO A 465 -24.78 12.07 28.32
CA PRO A 465 -24.83 10.79 29.02
C PRO A 465 -24.37 9.59 28.17
N LYS A 466 -24.66 9.62 26.86
CA LYS A 466 -24.22 8.57 25.92
C LYS A 466 -22.69 8.50 25.75
N CYS A 467 -21.99 9.60 26.01
CA CYS A 467 -20.54 9.71 25.86
C CYS A 467 -19.76 9.23 27.09
N GLU A 468 -20.36 9.20 28.28
CA GLU A 468 -19.66 8.93 29.55
C GLU A 468 -18.88 7.61 29.53
N GLY A 469 -19.52 6.53 29.07
CA GLY A 469 -18.90 5.22 28.97
C GLY A 469 -17.74 5.17 27.97
N MET A 470 -17.95 5.75 26.78
CA MET A 470 -16.97 5.73 25.69
C MET A 470 -15.73 6.57 26.05
N LEU A 471 -15.93 7.76 26.62
CA LEU A 471 -14.83 8.63 27.05
C LEU A 471 -14.05 8.04 28.22
N LYS A 472 -14.73 7.35 29.14
CA LYS A 472 -14.06 6.65 30.25
C LYS A 472 -13.15 5.55 29.75
N GLU A 473 -13.57 4.79 28.75
CA GLU A 473 -12.72 3.73 28.17
C GLU A 473 -11.57 4.31 27.34
N ALA A 474 -11.87 5.31 26.51
CA ALA A 474 -10.85 6.02 25.73
C ALA A 474 -9.75 6.62 26.62
N LYS A 475 -10.11 7.13 27.80
CA LYS A 475 -9.15 7.63 28.79
C LYS A 475 -8.16 6.53 29.23
N LYS A 476 -8.61 5.32 29.53
CA LYS A 476 -7.71 4.22 29.94
C LYS A 476 -6.75 3.82 28.83
N VAL A 477 -7.26 3.73 27.59
CA VAL A 477 -6.45 3.42 26.40
C VAL A 477 -5.38 4.51 26.20
N ASN A 478 -5.74 5.78 26.37
CA ASN A 478 -4.80 6.90 26.25
C ASN A 478 -3.77 6.94 27.37
N GLU A 479 -4.14 6.59 28.60
CA GLU A 479 -3.21 6.45 29.72
C GLU A 479 -2.17 5.35 29.43
N HIS A 480 -2.60 4.22 28.90
CA HIS A 480 -1.70 3.17 28.44
C HIS A 480 -0.77 3.67 27.32
N ALA A 481 -1.32 4.32 26.29
CA ALA A 481 -0.54 4.86 25.18
C ALA A 481 0.51 5.89 25.63
N ALA A 482 0.18 6.74 26.60
CA ALA A 482 1.11 7.71 27.18
C ALA A 482 2.28 7.05 27.92
N THR A 483 2.04 5.94 28.63
CA THR A 483 3.13 5.19 29.29
C THR A 483 4.03 4.45 28.31
N ALA A 484 3.48 3.93 27.21
CA ALA A 484 4.26 3.24 26.18
C ALA A 484 5.19 4.20 25.40
N THR A 485 4.76 5.45 25.19
CA THR A 485 5.52 6.46 24.43
C THR A 485 6.66 7.11 25.22
N THR A 486 6.73 6.90 26.55
CA THR A 486 7.80 7.42 27.43
C THR A 486 8.91 6.41 27.71
N ALA A 487 8.73 5.15 27.35
CA ALA A 487 9.75 4.11 27.49
C ALA A 487 10.76 4.17 26.34
N THR A 488 11.93 4.78 26.61
CA THR A 488 13.10 4.63 25.73
C THR A 488 13.55 3.16 25.78
N PRO A 489 13.90 2.49 24.67
CA PRO A 489 14.39 1.13 24.71
C PRO A 489 15.73 1.11 25.46
N LYS A 490 15.72 0.58 26.68
CA LYS A 490 16.97 0.24 27.38
C LYS A 490 17.50 -1.01 26.68
N ALA A 491 18.66 -0.91 26.03
CA ALA A 491 19.37 -2.08 25.54
C ALA A 491 19.59 -3.03 26.73
N THR A 492 18.83 -4.13 26.76
CA THR A 492 18.95 -5.13 27.81
C THR A 492 19.88 -6.20 27.27
N SER A 493 21.14 -6.15 27.68
CA SER A 493 22.09 -7.22 27.46
C SER A 493 21.54 -8.50 28.08
N THR A 494 21.29 -9.50 27.25
CA THR A 494 21.00 -10.87 27.65
C THR A 494 22.19 -11.42 28.44
N LYS A 495 22.01 -11.59 29.76
CA LYS A 495 22.79 -12.57 30.52
C LYS A 495 21.93 -13.81 30.66
N ASP A 496 22.39 -14.87 30.02
CA ASP A 496 21.85 -16.23 30.13
C ASP A 496 21.72 -16.64 31.61
N SER A 497 20.51 -17.05 31.99
CA SER A 497 20.29 -17.85 33.19
C SER A 497 19.53 -19.11 32.79
N LYS A 498 20.26 -20.21 32.61
CA LYS A 498 19.69 -21.56 32.59
C LYS A 498 19.19 -21.91 33.99
N SER A 499 17.96 -22.42 34.07
CA SER A 499 17.39 -23.05 35.27
C SER A 499 17.13 -24.53 35.01
N ALA A 500 17.32 -25.33 36.07
CA ALA A 500 16.96 -26.73 36.34
C ALA A 500 18.21 -27.48 36.89
N THR A 501 18.25 -28.17 38.03
CA THR A 501 17.23 -28.79 38.89
C THR A 501 17.89 -29.34 40.18
N ASN A 502 17.10 -29.47 41.25
CA ASN A 502 17.14 -30.44 42.36
C ASN A 502 18.22 -30.43 43.48
N ALA A 503 17.72 -30.11 44.68
CA ALA A 503 17.64 -30.93 45.91
C ALA A 503 18.87 -31.21 46.82
N ALA A 504 18.60 -30.95 48.11
CA ALA A 504 19.06 -31.62 49.34
C ALA A 504 20.39 -31.21 50.02
N SER A 505 20.21 -30.45 51.11
CA SER A 505 20.68 -30.63 52.49
C SER A 505 22.11 -31.09 52.86
N PHE A 506 22.58 -30.42 53.93
CA PHE A 506 23.50 -30.80 55.02
C PHE A 506 24.89 -30.15 55.10
N SER A 507 25.08 -29.57 56.28
CA SER A 507 26.24 -28.93 56.90
C SER A 507 27.58 -29.63 56.70
N ILE A 508 28.68 -28.85 56.80
CA ILE A 508 29.82 -29.12 57.70
C ILE A 508 30.76 -27.90 57.72
N LEU A 509 31.11 -27.45 58.93
CA LEU A 509 32.23 -26.58 59.28
C LEU A 509 33.56 -27.15 58.74
N LEU A 510 34.46 -26.31 58.21
CA LEU A 510 35.86 -26.35 58.68
C LEU A 510 36.62 -25.06 58.37
N PHE A 511 37.57 -24.82 59.27
CA PHE A 511 38.37 -23.64 59.57
C PHE A 511 39.56 -23.41 58.60
N ILE A 512 39.92 -22.12 58.47
CA ILE A 512 41.30 -21.55 58.44
C ILE A 512 42.22 -21.92 57.26
N LEU A 513 42.65 -20.92 56.48
CA LEU A 513 43.93 -20.21 56.69
C LEU A 513 44.03 -18.97 55.79
N ALA A 514 44.34 -17.85 56.44
CA ALA A 514 44.68 -16.58 55.81
C ALA A 514 46.10 -16.61 55.26
N VAL A 515 46.34 -15.95 54.12
CA VAL A 515 47.51 -15.10 53.91
C VAL A 515 47.08 -13.90 53.07
N SER A 516 47.02 -12.74 53.71
CA SER A 516 47.01 -11.41 53.10
C SER A 516 48.46 -10.98 52.86
N VAL A 517 48.74 -10.42 51.69
CA VAL A 517 49.87 -9.50 51.49
C VAL A 517 49.39 -8.35 50.62
N ASP A 518 49.18 -7.21 51.27
CA ASP A 518 49.12 -5.88 50.66
C ASP A 518 50.55 -5.37 50.44
N TYR A 519 50.81 -4.66 49.33
CA TYR A 519 51.78 -3.55 49.18
C TYR A 519 51.46 -2.88 47.82
N SER A 520 50.83 -1.71 47.76
CA SER A 520 51.38 -0.33 47.87
C SER A 520 52.28 0.10 46.70
N PHE A 521 51.86 1.19 46.06
CA PHE A 521 52.45 1.93 44.93
C PHE A 521 53.87 2.47 45.17
N ASP A 522 54.68 2.56 44.11
CA ASP A 522 55.69 3.61 43.90
C ASP A 522 55.84 3.92 42.38
N PRO A 523 55.69 5.18 41.93
CA PRO A 523 55.81 5.58 40.53
C PRO A 523 57.17 6.20 40.23
N SER A 524 57.97 5.57 39.36
CA SER A 524 58.81 6.21 38.33
C SER A 524 59.91 5.25 37.86
N VAL A 525 59.98 4.99 36.55
CA VAL A 525 61.21 4.94 35.72
C VAL A 525 60.88 4.43 34.29
N LEU A 526 61.30 5.26 33.33
CA LEU A 526 61.64 5.02 31.92
C LEU A 526 60.54 4.73 30.87
N THR A 527 60.06 5.77 30.18
CA THR A 527 60.44 6.15 28.80
C THR A 527 60.60 5.03 27.76
N ALA A 528 59.58 4.84 26.93
CA ALA A 528 59.74 4.52 25.51
C ALA A 528 58.62 5.19 24.70
N ARG A 529 59.02 5.94 23.67
CA ARG A 529 58.19 6.70 22.74
C ARG A 529 57.29 5.79 21.89
N LEU A 530 56.03 6.18 21.72
CA LEU A 530 55.31 6.08 20.45
C LEU A 530 54.25 7.18 20.38
N THR A 531 54.41 8.02 19.38
CA THR A 531 53.62 9.18 19.00
C THR A 531 52.31 8.75 18.32
N ARG A 532 51.14 9.17 18.83
CA ARG A 532 50.23 10.16 18.22
C ARG A 532 48.93 10.24 19.03
N VAL A 533 48.46 11.47 19.18
CA VAL A 533 47.31 11.90 19.99
C VAL A 533 46.08 11.95 19.09
N GLU A 534 45.09 11.11 19.31
CA GLU A 534 43.68 11.36 18.96
C GLU A 534 42.82 10.67 20.03
N ASP A 535 42.33 11.46 21.00
CA ASP A 535 41.06 11.23 21.70
C ASP A 535 40.78 12.44 22.62
N LEU A 536 40.32 13.51 21.99
CA LEU A 536 39.54 14.57 22.61
C LEU A 536 38.38 14.86 21.65
N THR A 537 37.19 14.36 21.99
CA THR A 537 35.90 15.09 22.02
C THR A 537 34.74 14.10 22.04
N ALA A 538 34.09 13.93 23.19
CA ALA A 538 32.77 13.32 23.26
C ALA A 538 31.94 14.00 24.36
N ILE A 539 31.67 15.29 24.17
CA ILE A 539 30.56 15.99 24.84
C ILE A 539 29.91 16.92 23.79
N ALA A 540 28.86 16.42 23.16
CA ALA A 540 27.76 17.15 22.51
C ALA A 540 26.63 16.11 22.41
N GLY A 541 25.52 16.20 23.13
CA GLY A 541 24.54 17.26 22.96
C GLY A 541 23.86 17.05 21.62
N CYS A 542 22.80 16.25 21.56
CA CYS A 542 22.00 16.05 20.34
C CYS A 542 21.40 17.40 19.89
N ALA A 543 22.15 18.10 19.05
CA ALA A 543 21.60 19.07 18.14
C ALA A 543 20.78 18.30 17.09
N SER A 544 19.59 18.82 16.79
CA SER A 544 18.85 18.50 15.58
C SER A 544 19.82 18.54 14.40
N ALA A 545 20.00 17.42 13.69
CA ALA A 545 20.79 17.39 12.48
C ALA A 545 19.98 18.09 11.38
N ILE A 546 20.15 19.40 11.24
CA ILE A 546 19.90 20.08 9.97
C ILE A 546 20.86 19.44 8.96
N CYS A 547 20.36 19.01 7.80
CA CYS A 547 21.10 18.27 6.78
C CYS A 547 22.17 19.16 6.11
N LEU A 548 23.24 19.53 6.85
CA LEU A 548 24.46 20.09 6.30
C LEU A 548 25.38 18.94 5.85
N SER A 549 24.96 18.23 4.81
CA SER A 549 25.89 17.47 3.98
C SER A 549 25.79 18.04 2.57
N PRO A 550 26.75 18.84 2.09
CA PRO A 550 26.69 19.39 0.75
C PRO A 550 27.03 18.25 -0.21
N GLU A 551 26.06 17.39 -0.52
CA GLU A 551 26.18 16.57 -1.72
C GLU A 551 26.30 17.54 -2.89
N PRO A 552 27.47 17.63 -3.52
CA PRO A 552 27.70 18.71 -4.44
C PRO A 552 26.90 18.45 -5.72
N ALA A 553 26.34 19.51 -6.29
CA ALA A 553 25.71 19.46 -7.61
C ALA A 553 26.72 19.18 -8.74
N LYS A 554 28.04 19.19 -8.44
CA LYS A 554 29.08 18.80 -9.38
C LYS A 554 28.97 17.30 -9.72
N ARG A 555 29.31 16.93 -10.95
CA ARG A 555 29.36 15.53 -11.33
C ARG A 555 30.46 14.77 -10.58
N ILE A 556 30.11 13.62 -10.03
CA ILE A 556 31.02 12.67 -9.38
C ILE A 556 30.75 11.29 -9.98
N CYS A 557 31.78 10.66 -10.55
CA CYS A 557 31.75 9.25 -10.95
C CYS A 557 32.23 8.39 -9.78
N TYR A 558 31.57 7.27 -9.51
CA TYR A 558 31.85 6.47 -8.31
C TYR A 558 33.07 5.55 -8.41
N ASP A 559 33.85 5.68 -9.48
CA ASP A 559 35.20 5.12 -9.62
C ASP A 559 36.31 6.15 -9.34
N GLU A 560 35.94 7.39 -9.03
CA GLU A 560 36.85 8.46 -8.64
C GLU A 560 36.84 8.70 -7.11
N ASN A 561 37.91 9.29 -6.59
CA ASN A 561 38.00 9.82 -5.21
C ASN A 561 37.69 8.80 -4.09
N GLY A 562 37.87 7.50 -4.33
CA GLY A 562 37.65 6.45 -3.33
C GLY A 562 36.17 6.06 -3.13
N ALA A 563 35.27 6.48 -4.02
CA ALA A 563 33.91 5.97 -4.06
C ALA A 563 33.85 4.51 -4.56
N THR A 564 32.74 3.82 -4.28
CA THR A 564 32.52 2.42 -4.68
C THR A 564 31.78 2.35 -6.02
N PRO A 565 32.37 1.79 -7.09
CA PRO A 565 31.69 1.60 -8.37
C PRO A 565 30.43 0.74 -8.25
N GLN A 566 29.39 1.12 -8.99
CA GLN A 566 28.05 0.53 -8.88
C GLN A 566 27.79 -0.64 -9.85
N ASN A 567 28.71 -0.90 -10.79
CA ASN A 567 28.60 -1.98 -11.78
C ASN A 567 27.24 -1.99 -12.52
N LEU A 568 26.80 -0.81 -12.98
CA LEU A 568 25.49 -0.63 -13.62
C LEU A 568 25.40 -1.33 -14.97
N ASN A 569 24.18 -1.73 -15.34
CA ASN A 569 23.87 -2.18 -16.68
C ASN A 569 23.52 -0.97 -17.57
N MET A 570 24.40 -0.63 -18.51
CA MET A 570 24.20 0.56 -19.35
C MET A 570 22.96 0.50 -20.24
N LYS A 571 22.43 -0.70 -20.53
CA LYS A 571 21.14 -0.83 -21.24
C LYS A 571 19.96 -0.40 -20.36
N GLU A 572 20.06 -0.62 -19.05
CA GLU A 572 19.06 -0.19 -18.05
C GLU A 572 19.14 1.32 -17.83
N VAL A 573 20.34 1.90 -17.73
CA VAL A 573 20.56 3.36 -17.66
C VAL A 573 19.90 4.05 -18.87
N ALA A 574 20.19 3.58 -20.09
CA ALA A 574 19.61 4.14 -21.31
C ALA A 574 18.08 3.92 -21.38
N PHE A 575 17.56 2.84 -20.79
CA PHE A 575 16.12 2.62 -20.70
C PHE A 575 15.45 3.65 -19.79
N ILE A 576 16.02 3.89 -18.61
CA ILE A 576 15.50 4.87 -17.64
C ILE A 576 15.36 6.24 -18.28
N ALA A 577 16.40 6.74 -18.95
CA ALA A 577 16.35 8.04 -19.62
C ALA A 577 15.31 8.09 -20.75
N ARG A 578 15.18 7.02 -21.56
CA ARG A 578 14.12 6.94 -22.59
C ARG A 578 12.72 6.91 -21.99
N TYR A 579 12.55 6.20 -20.86
CA TYR A 579 11.28 6.12 -20.15
C TYR A 579 10.85 7.49 -19.64
N LEU A 580 11.74 8.24 -18.99
CA LEU A 580 11.45 9.57 -18.44
C LEU A 580 11.04 10.58 -19.52
N ARG A 581 11.70 10.59 -20.68
CA ARG A 581 11.28 11.42 -21.83
C ARG A 581 9.89 11.09 -22.33
N ARG A 582 9.58 9.79 -22.46
CA ARG A 582 8.25 9.33 -22.87
C ARG A 582 7.19 9.68 -21.83
N TYR A 583 7.53 9.53 -20.55
CA TYR A 583 6.67 9.87 -19.43
C TYR A 583 6.28 11.35 -19.47
N GLN A 584 7.25 12.26 -19.64
CA GLN A 584 6.96 13.70 -19.80
C GLN A 584 6.04 13.98 -20.98
N ALA A 585 6.38 13.47 -22.16
CA ALA A 585 5.60 13.72 -23.36
C ALA A 585 4.14 13.22 -23.22
N GLN A 586 3.94 12.13 -22.48
CA GLN A 586 2.61 11.62 -22.14
C GLN A 586 1.92 12.45 -21.05
N ALA A 587 2.65 12.92 -20.03
CA ALA A 587 2.12 13.77 -18.98
C ALA A 587 1.55 15.07 -19.56
N ILE A 588 2.31 15.75 -20.44
CA ILE A 588 1.86 16.97 -21.12
C ILE A 588 0.61 16.71 -21.95
N LYS A 589 0.59 15.63 -22.75
CA LYS A 589 -0.58 15.26 -23.57
C LYS A 589 -1.82 14.96 -22.72
N ALA A 590 -1.63 14.42 -21.52
CA ALA A 590 -2.68 14.08 -20.58
C ALA A 590 -3.06 15.22 -19.62
N GLY A 591 -2.46 16.42 -19.77
CA GLY A 591 -2.68 17.54 -18.84
C GLY A 591 -2.16 17.29 -17.42
N ARG A 592 -1.25 16.33 -17.24
CA ARG A 592 -0.58 16.02 -15.96
C ARG A 592 0.72 16.81 -15.84
N SER A 593 1.18 16.98 -14.60
CA SER A 593 2.46 17.63 -14.26
C SER A 593 3.62 17.02 -15.07
N PRO A 594 4.36 17.82 -15.86
CA PRO A 594 5.60 17.38 -16.50
C PRO A 594 6.81 17.46 -15.56
N PHE A 595 6.61 17.85 -14.30
CA PHE A 595 7.65 18.02 -13.31
C PHE A 595 7.76 16.85 -12.34
N TRP A 596 9.00 16.47 -12.04
CA TRP A 596 9.36 15.86 -10.77
C TRP A 596 9.50 16.95 -9.72
N LYS A 597 8.80 16.83 -8.60
CA LYS A 597 8.72 17.86 -7.56
C LYS A 597 9.21 17.30 -6.24
N MET A 598 9.99 18.09 -5.53
CA MET A 598 10.45 17.78 -4.18
C MET A 598 10.17 18.96 -3.27
N ASN A 599 9.30 18.76 -2.29
CA ASN A 599 9.02 19.81 -1.31
C ASN A 599 10.06 19.75 -0.19
N GLU A 600 10.43 20.93 0.31
CA GLU A 600 11.37 21.08 1.43
C GLU A 600 10.93 20.26 2.65
N ALA A 601 9.64 20.34 3.03
CA ALA A 601 9.10 19.67 4.22
C ALA A 601 9.16 18.13 4.16
N ASP A 602 9.27 17.56 2.96
CA ASP A 602 9.36 16.11 2.77
C ASP A 602 10.84 15.63 2.79
N ALA A 603 11.81 16.56 2.73
CA ALA A 603 13.24 16.30 2.64
C ALA A 603 13.98 16.30 4.00
N ASP A 604 13.27 16.52 5.11
CA ASP A 604 13.77 16.71 6.50
C ASP A 604 14.70 15.60 7.03
N ASN A 605 14.83 14.45 6.35
CA ASN A 605 15.70 13.32 6.73
C ASN A 605 16.76 12.94 5.68
N CYS A 606 17.11 13.85 4.76
CA CYS A 606 18.06 13.58 3.67
C CYS A 606 17.61 12.41 2.76
N ALA A 607 16.30 12.22 2.60
CA ALA A 607 15.70 11.11 1.88
C ALA A 607 16.07 11.12 0.39
N GLU A 608 16.31 9.94 -0.16
CA GLU A 608 16.44 9.71 -1.59
C GLU A 608 15.15 9.08 -2.10
N TRP A 609 14.56 9.65 -3.15
CA TRP A 609 13.34 9.13 -3.76
C TRP A 609 13.63 8.57 -5.12
N GLN A 610 13.18 7.35 -5.35
CA GLN A 610 13.38 6.69 -6.63
C GLN A 610 12.55 7.38 -7.72
N VAL A 611 13.20 8.07 -8.65
CA VAL A 611 12.54 8.68 -9.81
C VAL A 611 12.13 7.60 -10.81
N SER A 612 13.03 6.66 -11.07
CA SER A 612 12.81 5.52 -11.97
C SER A 612 13.85 4.42 -11.72
N SER A 613 13.57 3.23 -12.20
CA SER A 613 14.48 2.09 -12.16
C SER A 613 14.23 1.16 -13.35
N LYS A 614 15.24 0.34 -13.67
CA LYS A 614 15.09 -0.80 -14.57
C LYS A 614 16.06 -1.88 -14.14
N GLY A 615 15.56 -3.10 -13.90
CA GLY A 615 16.38 -4.20 -13.41
C GLY A 615 17.03 -3.83 -12.08
N LYS A 616 18.36 -3.89 -12.01
CA LYS A 616 19.13 -3.52 -10.81
C LYS A 616 19.72 -2.10 -10.87
N THR A 617 19.36 -1.32 -11.87
CA THR A 617 19.82 0.07 -11.99
C THR A 617 18.72 1.00 -11.48
N TRP A 618 19.04 1.81 -10.48
CA TRP A 618 18.15 2.81 -9.87
C TRP A 618 18.61 4.23 -10.20
N ALA A 619 17.65 5.13 -10.40
CA ALA A 619 17.88 6.56 -10.56
C ALA A 619 17.13 7.35 -9.48
N PRO A 620 17.70 7.48 -8.25
CA PRO A 620 17.09 8.28 -7.21
C PRO A 620 17.39 9.78 -7.39
N ALA A 621 16.48 10.60 -6.87
CA ALA A 621 16.62 12.04 -6.69
C ALA A 621 16.76 12.38 -5.22
N LYS A 622 17.53 13.43 -4.95
CA LYS A 622 17.69 14.01 -3.63
C LYS A 622 17.56 15.52 -3.71
N LEU A 623 16.86 16.12 -2.75
CA LEU A 623 16.81 17.56 -2.58
C LEU A 623 18.00 18.00 -1.71
N VAL A 624 18.77 18.95 -2.23
CA VAL A 624 19.95 19.56 -1.61
C VAL A 624 19.70 21.07 -1.61
N GLY A 625 19.26 21.60 -0.47
CA GLY A 625 18.89 23.00 -0.30
C GLY A 625 17.66 23.15 0.57
N ASP A 626 17.29 24.40 0.83
CA ASP A 626 16.19 24.79 1.73
C ASP A 626 14.94 25.25 0.97
N ASP A 627 14.91 25.10 -0.36
CA ASP A 627 13.78 25.50 -1.20
C ASP A 627 13.10 24.27 -1.80
N SER A 628 11.77 24.33 -1.94
CA SER A 628 11.03 23.32 -2.71
C SER A 628 11.44 23.41 -4.19
N ALA A 629 11.82 22.30 -4.79
CA ALA A 629 12.36 22.27 -6.14
C ALA A 629 11.50 21.45 -7.10
N ALA A 630 11.47 21.85 -8.36
CA ALA A 630 10.85 21.09 -9.43
C ALA A 630 11.71 21.15 -10.70
N VAL A 631 11.88 20.00 -11.35
CA VAL A 631 12.59 19.89 -12.63
C VAL A 631 11.79 19.02 -13.58
N THR A 632 11.90 19.25 -14.87
CA THR A 632 11.19 18.43 -15.86
C THR A 632 11.76 17.01 -15.89
N PHE A 633 10.92 16.01 -16.16
CA PHE A 633 11.39 14.63 -16.33
C PHE A 633 12.37 14.48 -17.51
N GLU A 634 12.27 15.35 -18.53
CA GLU A 634 13.20 15.43 -19.65
C GLU A 634 14.58 15.98 -19.22
N ASP A 635 14.63 16.99 -18.34
CA ASP A 635 15.89 17.47 -17.76
C ASP A 635 16.58 16.38 -16.92
N ILE A 636 15.81 15.63 -16.12
CA ILE A 636 16.34 14.44 -15.42
C ILE A 636 16.87 13.41 -16.42
N ALA A 637 16.12 13.12 -17.48
CA ALA A 637 16.55 12.17 -18.50
C ALA A 637 17.85 12.61 -19.20
N ASN A 638 18.00 13.90 -19.49
CA ASN A 638 19.20 14.46 -20.10
C ASN A 638 20.40 14.47 -19.15
N THR A 639 20.14 14.62 -17.85
CA THR A 639 21.15 14.49 -16.78
C THR A 639 21.68 13.06 -16.68
N ILE A 640 20.80 12.07 -16.80
CA ILE A 640 21.18 10.65 -16.76
C ILE A 640 21.91 10.23 -18.04
N ASP A 641 21.30 10.47 -19.19
CA ASP A 641 21.82 10.06 -20.50
C ASP A 641 21.38 11.08 -21.56
N ALA A 642 22.26 12.01 -21.92
CA ALA A 642 21.96 13.12 -22.82
C ALA A 642 21.37 12.66 -24.18
N ALA A 643 20.32 13.33 -24.65
CA ALA A 643 19.76 13.07 -25.97
C ALA A 643 20.74 13.55 -27.03
N VAL A 644 21.32 12.63 -27.82
CA VAL A 644 22.19 13.01 -28.94
C VAL A 644 21.36 13.79 -29.98
N LYS A 645 21.50 15.12 -29.99
CA LYS A 645 21.15 15.93 -31.16
C LYS A 645 22.34 15.93 -32.10
N ALA A 646 22.08 15.80 -33.40
CA ALA A 646 23.12 15.90 -34.42
C ALA A 646 23.71 17.32 -34.39
N GLY A 647 24.92 17.47 -33.84
CA GLY A 647 25.69 18.71 -33.93
C GLY A 647 26.32 19.23 -32.63
N ASP A 648 25.93 18.76 -31.45
CA ASP A 648 26.53 19.20 -30.18
C ASP A 648 27.28 18.05 -29.48
N THR A 649 28.58 18.28 -29.26
CA THR A 649 29.42 17.63 -28.24
C THR A 649 28.92 18.12 -26.88
N ASP A 650 28.41 17.29 -25.96
CA ASP A 650 29.21 16.36 -25.18
C ASP A 650 28.33 15.32 -24.45
N GLN A 651 28.49 14.02 -24.81
CA GLN A 651 28.04 12.92 -23.92
C GLN A 651 28.83 12.88 -22.60
N SER A 652 29.94 13.64 -22.52
CA SER A 652 30.85 13.71 -21.38
C SER A 652 30.38 14.60 -20.25
N GLU A 653 29.14 15.11 -20.24
CA GLU A 653 28.59 15.89 -19.12
C GLU A 653 27.49 15.16 -18.33
N ALA A 654 26.80 14.18 -18.92
CA ALA A 654 25.78 13.36 -18.25
C ALA A 654 26.39 12.31 -17.30
N ILE A 655 25.56 11.71 -16.44
CA ILE A 655 25.97 10.60 -15.55
C ILE A 655 26.39 9.36 -16.35
N ASN A 656 25.79 9.13 -17.53
CA ASN A 656 26.20 8.06 -18.47
C ASN A 656 27.70 8.15 -18.84
N GLY A 657 28.30 9.35 -18.79
CA GLY A 657 29.75 9.54 -18.97
C GLY A 657 30.62 8.84 -17.92
N CYS A 658 30.06 8.49 -16.76
CA CYS A 658 30.72 7.68 -15.72
C CYS A 658 30.69 6.17 -16.01
N GLY A 659 30.04 5.75 -17.12
CA GLY A 659 29.93 4.34 -17.51
C GLY A 659 29.30 3.47 -16.43
N THR A 660 29.81 2.24 -16.29
CA THR A 660 29.27 1.25 -15.34
C THR A 660 29.56 1.60 -13.88
N ALA A 661 30.43 2.57 -13.60
CA ALA A 661 30.69 3.00 -12.23
C ALA A 661 29.46 3.66 -11.60
N GLY A 662 28.57 4.26 -12.42
CA GLY A 662 27.52 5.12 -11.91
C GLY A 662 28.08 6.42 -11.34
N GLY A 663 27.19 7.28 -10.87
CA GLY A 663 27.59 8.59 -10.37
C GLY A 663 26.43 9.43 -9.92
N GLN A 664 26.71 10.68 -9.57
CA GLN A 664 25.71 11.69 -9.23
C GLN A 664 26.05 13.06 -9.83
N MET A 665 25.03 13.88 -10.03
CA MET A 665 25.18 15.32 -10.33
C MET A 665 23.87 16.06 -10.10
N GLY A 666 23.94 17.39 -10.01
CA GLY A 666 22.76 18.25 -10.11
C GLY A 666 22.09 18.13 -11.48
N VAL A 667 20.77 18.31 -11.51
CA VAL A 667 20.00 18.23 -12.76
C VAL A 667 20.45 19.32 -13.74
N ILE A 668 20.72 18.91 -14.98
CA ILE A 668 20.98 19.82 -16.11
C ILE A 668 19.62 20.37 -16.55
N VAL A 669 19.34 21.61 -16.15
CA VAL A 669 18.05 22.27 -16.42
C VAL A 669 18.12 23.08 -17.71
N ASN A 670 17.19 22.85 -18.64
CA ASN A 670 16.95 23.78 -19.73
C ASN A 670 16.08 24.97 -19.24
N THR A 671 16.73 26.03 -18.75
CA THR A 671 16.05 27.21 -18.21
C THR A 671 15.20 27.98 -19.23
N ASN A 672 15.34 27.69 -20.52
CA ASN A 672 14.51 28.25 -21.59
C ASN A 672 13.24 27.44 -21.87
N ASP A 673 13.03 26.30 -21.19
CA ASP A 673 11.81 25.52 -21.36
C ASP A 673 10.59 26.32 -20.83
N PRO A 674 9.57 26.58 -21.68
CA PRO A 674 8.39 27.35 -21.28
C PRO A 674 7.60 26.70 -20.13
N LEU A 675 7.81 25.41 -19.84
CA LEU A 675 7.22 24.75 -18.68
C LEU A 675 7.60 25.44 -17.37
N TYR A 676 8.82 25.95 -17.23
CA TYR A 676 9.25 26.70 -16.04
C TYR A 676 8.57 28.07 -15.87
N GLN A 677 7.81 28.52 -16.88
CA GLN A 677 6.94 29.69 -16.80
C GLN A 677 5.46 29.32 -16.62
N SER A 678 5.16 28.02 -16.49
CA SER A 678 3.80 27.56 -16.28
C SER A 678 3.27 28.01 -14.92
N LYS A 679 1.95 28.20 -14.84
CA LYS A 679 1.26 28.52 -13.59
C LYS A 679 1.56 27.50 -12.49
N GLU A 680 1.68 26.22 -12.86
CA GLU A 680 2.04 25.14 -11.92
C GLU A 680 3.41 25.34 -11.27
N PHE A 681 4.42 25.73 -12.06
CA PHE A 681 5.77 25.97 -11.54
C PHE A 681 5.82 27.26 -10.70
N VAL A 682 5.28 28.36 -11.23
CA VAL A 682 5.34 29.69 -10.61
C VAL A 682 4.48 29.77 -9.33
N ASP A 683 3.22 29.33 -9.38
CA ASP A 683 2.34 29.37 -8.21
C ASP A 683 2.73 28.32 -7.16
N GLY A 684 3.40 27.24 -7.59
CA GLY A 684 3.96 26.24 -6.70
C GLY A 684 5.13 26.74 -5.86
N GLY A 685 5.71 27.89 -6.21
CA GLY A 685 6.87 28.45 -5.51
C GLY A 685 8.13 27.60 -5.66
N TYR A 686 8.26 26.86 -6.76
CA TYR A 686 9.37 25.95 -6.98
C TYR A 686 10.61 26.69 -7.51
N THR A 687 11.78 26.30 -7.03
CA THR A 687 13.06 26.55 -7.72
C THR A 687 13.39 25.39 -8.67
N TYR A 688 14.23 25.62 -9.68
CA TYR A 688 14.79 24.53 -10.50
C TYR A 688 16.18 24.08 -9.99
N GLU A 689 16.66 24.70 -8.92
CA GLU A 689 17.93 24.36 -8.28
C GLU A 689 17.73 23.33 -7.15
N GLY A 690 18.81 22.65 -6.76
CA GLY A 690 18.82 21.79 -5.58
C GLY A 690 18.43 20.33 -5.78
N ILE A 691 18.05 19.88 -6.98
CA ILE A 691 17.81 18.44 -7.22
C ILE A 691 19.09 17.78 -7.74
N VAL A 692 19.56 16.76 -7.01
CA VAL A 692 20.67 15.88 -7.40
C VAL A 692 20.11 14.52 -7.83
N ILE A 693 20.57 14.02 -8.98
CA ILE A 693 20.23 12.70 -9.50
C ILE A 693 21.44 11.78 -9.36
N LYS A 694 21.18 10.52 -9.00
CA LYS A 694 22.19 9.46 -8.95
C LYS A 694 21.86 8.36 -9.96
N SER A 695 22.87 7.60 -10.36
CA SER A 695 22.71 6.30 -11.02
C SER A 695 23.48 5.27 -10.20
N VAL A 696 22.75 4.37 -9.56
CA VAL A 696 23.27 3.43 -8.55
C VAL A 696 22.74 2.03 -8.75
N HIS A 697 23.45 1.05 -8.22
CA HIS A 697 22.94 -0.32 -8.14
C HIS A 697 21.85 -0.34 -7.07
N ALA A 698 20.77 -1.06 -7.32
CA ALA A 698 19.78 -1.35 -6.31
C ALA A 698 20.47 -1.99 -5.09
N PRO A 699 20.23 -1.52 -3.86
CA PRO A 699 20.92 -1.99 -2.66
C PRO A 699 20.70 -3.47 -2.35
#